data_AF-A0A2E1X946-F1
#
_entry.id   AF-A0A2E1X946-F1
#
_cell.length_a   1.000
_cell.length_b   1.000
_cell.length_c   1.000
_cell.angle_alpha   90.00
_cell.angle_beta   90.00
_cell.angle_gamma   90.00
#
_symmetry.space_group_name_H-M   'P 1'
#
loop_
_entity.id
_entity.type
_entity.pdbx_description
1 polymer ?
#
loop_
_entity_poly.entity_id
_entity_poly.type
_entity_poly.pdbx_seq_one_letter_code
_entity_poly.pdbx_strand_id
1 'polypeptide(L)'
;MRKLFLITTILAFSATSLWAQTGGDECDVADVIPISGFGTYLVAMDNTAATTGTDPVPTIPCGAFMGIFNQDIWFSFVPDADGAIDVTTCDPTSWDTDMALYDEGTGCTGLLEVNCSGDATTNPGPCQAFYSEFDNPTPVFAGVTYYLRVGGWNALAAGVGTLTMNFYALGAEICDDGADNDADGLIDCFDPDCVGIPPCGAEAGQCDDGVDNDADGTTDCFDVDCIGDPICFEGDNATCTDGVDNDADGATDCADLDCSGIGLCGPEVCDDGFDNDGDGLVDCFDVADCQGTPACPTSGNDECITAIDIPVAGPGTYTALMNSTAASLGTDPAPSIPCAVVGAFDNDIWFSFTPDQDMSAEIHTCDATGWDTDLMVYEDATNDCTAMTEIACNGDATVLTGCQAFYSHVQFVGVTAGINYKIRVGSWAVGASGVGQLTMNLVAVGPEICDDGVDNDLDGLVDCADPDCIGFPNCFEGDTVTCTDGIDNDNDGATDCADSDCIGIGLCGPEICDDNFDNDGDGFVDCLDIADCLGTPACPISDGDECSIAVEVFDGANAIDTNPYTPSADASNAGLCPATFFGANDMDGWCLYTATADASYEIHTCDQAGFDSDLLVYDFTAAGGDCAFIQGNEIACNGDSTALPGPCQAFYSHVEVPLVSGNQYLIRVGSWAAGGGGTGTLNIVATLCPPVVGLGYTSDCVSGDVTLNWTAGTFDSIEILRDQVLIDTLGGGDTTYTDPGLAAGNYFYQVQGVCAGNLGTAATTIANVASYGGETDVIFAVELPDQIDSVAALQAALDANGIGYVTTTLGPAAWGCLGSSTLARAWMMTGTYPEYYRITAEDGVALATAVQNGTSVYFEAGDHWGFVHLVTPYDDYDGVDQGTVVDGDDSFLTMNGADGGFGLDTSDLSGTAYNQAAAGSDWTDQIAPLAGAAGPNVGQIWTDSAQGYGTGICYATDDPNGNTISQSWEFGGFAGDQADLAARYIAFLGGGGGPVGPLFGRGDCNADASFNIADAIFTLASLFSGGPAGVCADACDSNGDGGLNIADAIFTLAALFSSGPTPSAPGPTDCDVDGDDTDPLDCASFPPCL
;
A
#
# COMPACT_ATOMS: atom_id res chain seq x y z
N MET A 1 6.60 -46.69 -29.31
CA MET A 1 6.97 -47.70 -28.30
C MET A 1 8.19 -47.19 -27.50
N ARG A 2 7.93 -46.74 -26.27
CA ARG A 2 8.76 -46.73 -25.04
C ARG A 2 10.23 -46.25 -25.02
N LYS A 3 10.42 -45.08 -24.37
CA LYS A 3 11.25 -44.75 -23.18
C LYS A 3 12.71 -45.29 -23.09
N LEU A 4 13.68 -44.40 -22.86
CA LEU A 4 14.38 -44.27 -21.56
C LEU A 4 15.24 -42.98 -21.44
N PHE A 5 15.08 -42.30 -20.31
CA PHE A 5 15.89 -41.19 -19.76
C PHE A 5 17.39 -41.51 -19.67
N LEU A 6 18.26 -40.50 -19.83
CA LEU A 6 19.50 -40.38 -19.07
C LEU A 6 19.86 -38.89 -18.85
N ILE A 7 19.85 -38.51 -17.58
CA ILE A 7 20.25 -37.23 -16.99
C ILE A 7 21.73 -36.96 -17.27
N THR A 8 22.05 -35.79 -17.81
CA THR A 8 23.43 -35.29 -17.93
C THR A 8 23.85 -34.75 -16.57
N THR A 9 24.79 -35.45 -15.93
CA THR A 9 25.44 -35.02 -14.70
C THR A 9 26.33 -33.82 -15.01
N ILE A 10 25.98 -32.64 -14.49
CA ILE A 10 26.90 -31.50 -14.38
C ILE A 10 27.99 -31.92 -13.39
N LEU A 11 29.21 -32.12 -13.89
CA LEU A 11 30.40 -32.12 -13.04
C LEU A 11 30.62 -30.67 -12.59
N ALA A 12 30.10 -30.31 -11.42
CA ALA A 12 30.60 -29.17 -10.67
C ALA A 12 32.06 -29.46 -10.30
N PHE A 13 32.98 -28.64 -10.79
CA PHE A 13 34.35 -28.60 -10.31
C PHE A 13 34.31 -28.11 -8.85
N SER A 14 34.54 -29.00 -7.88
CA SER A 14 34.80 -28.56 -6.50
C SER A 14 36.20 -27.95 -6.42
N ALA A 15 36.28 -26.64 -6.56
CA ALA A 15 37.49 -25.88 -6.27
C ALA A 15 37.66 -25.76 -4.74
N THR A 16 38.19 -26.80 -4.09
CA THR A 16 38.71 -26.67 -2.73
C THR A 16 40.09 -26.02 -2.79
N SER A 17 40.14 -24.71 -3.01
CA SER A 17 41.37 -23.92 -2.87
C SER A 17 41.50 -23.44 -1.43
N LEU A 18 42.33 -24.14 -0.64
CA LEU A 18 42.76 -23.67 0.67
C LEU A 18 43.72 -22.48 0.45
N TRP A 19 43.21 -21.26 0.60
CA TRP A 19 44.00 -20.03 0.46
C TRP A 19 44.67 -19.67 1.79
N ALA A 20 45.92 -19.19 1.76
CA ALA A 20 46.67 -18.82 2.96
C ALA A 20 46.81 -17.30 3.02
N GLN A 21 46.39 -16.69 4.14
CA GLN A 21 46.49 -15.26 4.43
C GLN A 21 47.90 -14.71 4.18
N THR A 22 48.01 -13.55 3.51
CA THR A 22 49.30 -12.95 3.11
C THR A 22 49.60 -11.61 3.77
N GLY A 23 48.62 -10.99 4.43
CA GLY A 23 48.82 -9.79 5.24
C GLY A 23 47.65 -8.80 5.26
N GLY A 24 46.40 -9.25 5.06
CA GLY A 24 45.19 -8.42 5.18
C GLY A 24 44.92 -7.96 6.60
N ASP A 25 45.72 -7.01 7.07
CA ASP A 25 45.67 -6.42 8.42
C ASP A 25 44.69 -5.24 8.50
N GLU A 26 44.46 -4.57 7.37
CA GLU A 26 43.60 -3.39 7.26
C GLU A 26 42.84 -3.46 5.93
N CYS A 27 41.70 -2.77 5.83
CA CYS A 27 40.85 -2.77 4.63
C CYS A 27 41.64 -2.44 3.34
N ASP A 28 42.54 -1.45 3.38
CA ASP A 28 43.35 -1.01 2.23
C ASP A 28 44.27 -2.11 1.66
N VAL A 29 44.52 -3.16 2.43
CA VAL A 29 45.40 -4.28 2.08
C VAL A 29 44.69 -5.63 2.22
N ALA A 30 43.36 -5.65 2.19
CA ALA A 30 42.55 -6.85 2.35
C ALA A 30 42.99 -7.98 1.41
N ASP A 31 43.06 -9.20 1.94
CA ASP A 31 43.41 -10.39 1.15
C ASP A 31 42.23 -10.77 0.24
N VAL A 32 42.45 -10.89 -1.08
CA VAL A 32 41.38 -11.15 -2.06
C VAL A 32 40.99 -12.64 -2.05
N ILE A 33 39.71 -12.94 -1.81
CA ILE A 33 39.09 -14.25 -2.00
C ILE A 33 38.61 -14.34 -3.45
N PRO A 34 39.21 -15.20 -4.30
CA PRO A 34 38.80 -15.32 -5.69
C PRO A 34 37.53 -16.19 -5.80
N ILE A 35 36.40 -15.55 -6.07
CA ILE A 35 35.12 -16.23 -6.31
C ILE A 35 35.02 -16.58 -7.81
N SER A 36 34.60 -17.83 -8.11
CA SER A 36 34.21 -18.24 -9.46
C SER A 36 33.05 -19.22 -9.43
N GLY A 37 31.84 -18.73 -9.68
CA GLY A 37 30.59 -19.47 -9.62
C GLY A 37 30.14 -19.82 -8.21
N PHE A 38 28.95 -20.38 -8.11
CA PHE A 38 28.34 -20.80 -6.85
C PHE A 38 29.05 -22.02 -6.23
N GLY A 39 29.22 -22.01 -4.91
CA GLY A 39 29.85 -23.08 -4.15
C GLY A 39 30.42 -22.63 -2.80
N THR A 40 31.08 -23.55 -2.11
CA THR A 40 31.72 -23.30 -0.80
C THR A 40 33.20 -22.97 -0.95
N TYR A 41 33.62 -21.88 -0.34
CA TYR A 41 34.98 -21.36 -0.27
C TYR A 41 35.50 -21.47 1.16
N LEU A 42 36.68 -22.08 1.31
CA LEU A 42 37.34 -22.23 2.61
C LEU A 42 38.59 -21.35 2.65
N VAL A 43 38.60 -20.38 3.55
CA VAL A 43 39.66 -19.38 3.68
C VAL A 43 40.36 -19.56 5.02
N ALA A 44 41.68 -19.73 5.01
CA ALA A 44 42.43 -19.83 6.26
C ALA A 44 42.54 -18.44 6.92
N MET A 45 42.28 -18.39 8.22
CA MET A 45 42.38 -17.18 9.04
C MET A 45 43.47 -17.35 10.10
N ASP A 46 44.31 -16.33 10.30
CA ASP A 46 45.33 -16.22 11.34
C ASP A 46 45.49 -14.74 11.77
N ASN A 47 44.86 -14.36 12.88
CA ASN A 47 44.97 -13.00 13.37
C ASN A 47 46.12 -12.78 14.36
N THR A 48 46.97 -13.78 14.62
CA THR A 48 48.00 -13.70 15.68
C THR A 48 49.10 -12.66 15.44
N ALA A 49 49.24 -12.20 14.19
CA ALA A 49 50.18 -11.17 13.78
C ALA A 49 49.51 -9.85 13.38
N ALA A 50 48.17 -9.79 13.44
CA ALA A 50 47.39 -8.62 13.05
C ALA A 50 47.45 -7.51 14.10
N THR A 51 47.24 -6.27 13.68
CA THR A 51 47.02 -5.12 14.55
C THR A 51 45.53 -4.86 14.69
N THR A 52 45.14 -4.15 15.75
CA THR A 52 43.74 -3.74 15.91
C THR A 52 43.56 -2.40 15.19
N GLY A 53 42.74 -2.42 14.15
CA GLY A 53 42.36 -1.24 13.35
C GLY A 53 41.65 -0.17 14.18
N THR A 54 41.51 1.01 13.59
CA THR A 54 40.75 2.13 14.21
C THR A 54 39.30 2.17 13.75
N ASP A 55 38.89 1.26 12.88
CA ASP A 55 37.55 1.19 12.32
C ASP A 55 36.54 0.88 13.42
N PRO A 56 35.45 1.68 13.52
CA PRO A 56 34.44 1.49 14.54
C PRO A 56 33.83 0.09 14.44
N VAL A 57 33.31 -0.39 15.56
CA VAL A 57 32.46 -1.59 15.59
C VAL A 57 31.19 -1.26 14.79
N PRO A 58 30.64 -2.19 13.99
CA PRO A 58 29.41 -1.96 13.25
C PRO A 58 28.26 -1.45 14.14
N THR A 59 27.47 -0.55 13.60
CA THR A 59 26.31 0.09 14.23
C THR A 59 24.96 -0.39 13.67
N ILE A 60 24.97 -1.10 12.55
CA ILE A 60 23.78 -1.84 12.08
C ILE A 60 23.32 -2.89 13.13
N PRO A 61 22.04 -3.29 13.15
CA PRO A 61 21.54 -4.29 14.08
C PRO A 61 22.21 -5.67 13.87
N CYS A 62 23.25 -5.97 14.65
CA CYS A 62 23.94 -7.27 14.61
C CYS A 62 23.28 -8.29 15.55
N GLY A 63 23.20 -9.56 15.12
CA GLY A 63 22.94 -10.70 16.00
C GLY A 63 23.93 -10.77 17.17
N ALA A 64 23.50 -11.41 18.27
CA ALA A 64 24.01 -11.24 19.64
C ALA A 64 25.54 -11.10 19.86
N PHE A 65 25.88 -10.27 20.86
CA PHE A 65 27.22 -10.03 21.45
C PHE A 65 28.33 -9.72 20.42
N MET A 66 28.37 -8.48 19.93
CA MET A 66 29.53 -7.91 19.20
C MET A 66 30.65 -7.42 20.11
N GLY A 67 31.89 -7.82 19.83
CA GLY A 67 33.08 -7.42 20.58
C GLY A 67 33.84 -6.24 19.96
N ILE A 68 35.14 -6.18 20.22
CA ILE A 68 35.97 -5.00 19.85
C ILE A 68 36.76 -5.18 18.54
N PHE A 69 36.56 -6.28 17.80
CA PHE A 69 37.36 -6.62 16.61
C PHE A 69 38.87 -6.53 16.86
N ASN A 70 39.35 -7.07 17.98
CA ASN A 70 40.76 -7.01 18.32
C ASN A 70 41.61 -7.85 17.35
N GLN A 71 42.72 -7.28 16.86
CA GLN A 71 43.57 -7.91 15.85
C GLN A 71 42.71 -8.37 14.67
N ASP A 72 42.09 -7.42 13.99
CA ASP A 72 41.20 -7.69 12.88
C ASP A 72 41.97 -8.00 11.60
N ILE A 73 41.37 -8.85 10.78
CA ILE A 73 41.88 -9.25 9.49
C ILE A 73 40.81 -8.99 8.45
N TRP A 74 41.24 -8.61 7.26
CA TRP A 74 40.37 -8.12 6.20
C TRP A 74 40.52 -8.98 4.95
N PHE A 75 39.37 -9.36 4.40
CA PHE A 75 39.26 -10.03 3.11
C PHE A 75 38.42 -9.19 2.16
N SER A 76 38.68 -9.30 0.86
CA SER A 76 37.82 -8.71 -0.17
C SER A 76 37.41 -9.74 -1.21
N PHE A 77 36.23 -9.60 -1.80
CA PHE A 77 35.78 -10.46 -2.89
C PHE A 77 34.87 -9.70 -3.84
N VAL A 78 34.81 -10.17 -5.09
CA VAL A 78 33.91 -9.67 -6.13
C VAL A 78 33.13 -10.87 -6.67
N PRO A 79 31.80 -10.96 -6.44
CA PRO A 79 30.98 -12.01 -7.03
C PRO A 79 31.02 -11.93 -8.56
N ASP A 80 31.05 -13.08 -9.23
CA ASP A 80 31.00 -13.16 -10.70
C ASP A 80 29.59 -13.38 -11.27
N ALA A 81 28.60 -13.48 -10.38
CA ALA A 81 27.16 -13.52 -10.65
C ALA A 81 26.42 -12.88 -9.46
N ASP A 82 25.15 -12.51 -9.67
CA ASP A 82 24.28 -12.13 -8.55
C ASP A 82 23.95 -13.40 -7.74
N GLY A 83 23.85 -13.26 -6.43
CA GLY A 83 23.56 -14.37 -5.53
C GLY A 83 23.51 -13.94 -4.07
N ALA A 84 23.58 -14.90 -3.16
CA ALA A 84 23.70 -14.64 -1.72
C ALA A 84 24.88 -15.39 -1.13
N ILE A 85 25.49 -14.81 -0.09
CA ILE A 85 26.54 -15.44 0.69
C ILE A 85 26.08 -15.78 2.09
N ASP A 86 26.48 -16.95 2.57
CA ASP A 86 26.43 -17.33 3.98
C ASP A 86 27.88 -17.51 4.45
N VAL A 87 28.25 -16.90 5.56
CA VAL A 87 29.62 -16.88 6.05
C VAL A 87 29.64 -17.30 7.51
N THR A 88 30.52 -18.24 7.84
CA THR A 88 30.72 -18.76 9.19
C THR A 88 32.20 -18.95 9.53
N THR A 89 32.54 -18.65 10.78
CA THR A 89 33.86 -18.86 11.37
C THR A 89 33.92 -20.12 12.24
N CYS A 90 32.88 -20.96 12.19
CA CYS A 90 32.82 -22.24 12.92
C CYS A 90 33.98 -23.17 12.50
N ASP A 91 34.95 -23.31 13.39
CA ASP A 91 36.08 -24.23 13.29
C ASP A 91 36.50 -24.66 14.72
N PRO A 92 36.53 -25.96 15.04
CA PRO A 92 36.78 -26.46 16.40
C PRO A 92 38.15 -26.06 16.99
N THR A 93 39.05 -25.53 16.16
CA THR A 93 40.38 -25.06 16.53
C THR A 93 40.54 -23.55 16.53
N SER A 94 39.48 -22.82 16.16
CA SER A 94 39.45 -21.37 16.04
C SER A 94 39.28 -20.68 17.41
N TRP A 95 39.19 -19.36 17.37
CA TRP A 95 39.07 -18.47 18.51
C TRP A 95 37.70 -17.78 18.50
N ASP A 96 37.46 -17.03 19.57
CA ASP A 96 36.29 -16.19 19.78
C ASP A 96 36.28 -15.02 18.78
N THR A 97 35.44 -15.13 17.75
CA THR A 97 35.44 -14.28 16.56
C THR A 97 34.27 -13.31 16.57
N ASP A 98 34.50 -12.09 16.07
CA ASP A 98 33.47 -11.18 15.57
C ASP A 98 33.67 -10.99 14.07
N MET A 99 32.59 -10.78 13.32
CA MET A 99 32.60 -10.64 11.87
C MET A 99 31.69 -9.51 11.39
N ALA A 100 32.12 -8.80 10.36
CA ALA A 100 31.33 -7.77 9.68
C ALA A 100 31.57 -7.79 8.16
N LEU A 101 30.52 -7.50 7.39
CA LEU A 101 30.53 -7.36 5.94
C LEU A 101 30.25 -5.90 5.55
N TYR A 102 30.99 -5.41 4.57
CA TYR A 102 30.85 -4.07 4.02
C TYR A 102 30.79 -4.07 2.48
N ASP A 103 30.09 -3.11 1.88
CA ASP A 103 30.07 -2.81 0.43
C ASP A 103 31.06 -1.64 0.10
N GLU A 104 31.67 -1.69 -1.09
CA GLU A 104 32.67 -0.76 -1.63
C GLU A 104 32.21 0.70 -1.74
N GLY A 105 30.93 1.09 -1.63
CA GLY A 105 30.43 2.48 -1.56
C GLY A 105 31.39 3.61 -2.03
N THR A 106 32.41 3.96 -1.23
CA THR A 106 33.53 4.86 -1.64
C THR A 106 34.96 4.38 -1.27
N GLY A 107 35.18 3.09 -1.04
CA GLY A 107 36.43 2.47 -0.57
C GLY A 107 36.57 2.46 0.96
N CYS A 108 37.74 2.12 1.50
CA CYS A 108 37.98 1.96 2.95
C CYS A 108 37.76 3.22 3.81
N THR A 109 37.46 4.37 3.20
CA THR A 109 37.10 5.62 3.91
C THR A 109 35.59 5.85 4.03
N GLY A 110 34.77 4.98 3.44
CA GLY A 110 33.31 5.05 3.46
C GLY A 110 32.71 3.67 3.22
N LEU A 111 33.14 2.72 4.05
CA LEU A 111 32.58 1.37 4.11
C LEU A 111 31.12 1.45 4.57
N LEU A 112 30.21 0.90 3.77
CA LEU A 112 28.80 0.77 4.14
C LEU A 112 28.60 -0.59 4.81
N GLU A 113 28.12 -0.59 6.04
CA GLU A 113 27.84 -1.81 6.81
C GLU A 113 26.66 -2.57 6.19
N VAL A 114 26.88 -3.86 5.87
CA VAL A 114 25.88 -4.72 5.21
C VAL A 114 25.35 -5.80 6.17
N ASN A 115 26.25 -6.47 6.90
CA ASN A 115 25.88 -7.52 7.86
C ASN A 115 26.97 -7.70 8.93
N CYS A 116 26.65 -8.29 10.07
CA CYS A 116 27.58 -8.52 11.18
C CYS A 116 27.09 -9.61 12.14
N SER A 117 28.04 -10.27 12.81
CA SER A 117 27.78 -11.33 13.78
C SER A 117 28.93 -11.47 14.77
N GLY A 118 28.60 -11.70 16.04
CA GLY A 118 29.56 -11.95 17.12
C GLY A 118 29.50 -13.41 17.55
N ASP A 119 28.46 -13.77 18.31
CA ASP A 119 28.26 -15.11 18.89
C ASP A 119 27.02 -15.82 18.31
N ALA A 120 27.23 -16.60 17.25
CA ALA A 120 26.19 -17.41 16.65
C ALA A 120 25.87 -18.69 17.46
N THR A 121 24.62 -19.14 17.34
CA THR A 121 24.09 -20.34 18.02
C THR A 121 23.47 -21.37 17.06
N THR A 122 23.44 -21.03 15.78
CA THR A 122 22.67 -21.64 14.68
C THR A 122 23.34 -22.87 14.08
N ASN A 123 24.68 -22.96 14.11
CA ASN A 123 25.42 -24.09 13.55
C ASN A 123 25.58 -25.27 14.53
N PRO A 124 25.05 -26.48 14.25
CA PRO A 124 25.22 -27.66 15.10
C PRO A 124 26.56 -28.40 14.88
N GLY A 125 27.48 -27.83 14.09
CA GLY A 125 28.80 -28.40 13.80
C GLY A 125 29.74 -28.45 15.01
N PRO A 126 30.90 -29.14 14.90
CA PRO A 126 31.93 -29.07 15.93
C PRO A 126 32.62 -27.69 15.86
N CYS A 127 31.99 -26.65 16.41
CA CYS A 127 32.56 -25.30 16.46
C CYS A 127 33.39 -25.07 17.73
N GLN A 128 34.20 -24.01 17.73
CA GLN A 128 34.67 -23.39 18.95
C GLN A 128 33.48 -22.84 19.77
N ALA A 129 33.70 -22.47 21.03
CA ALA A 129 32.61 -22.09 21.93
C ALA A 129 31.88 -20.80 21.53
N PHE A 130 32.56 -19.90 20.82
CA PHE A 130 32.12 -18.56 20.44
C PHE A 130 32.61 -18.34 19.01
N TYR A 131 31.67 -18.30 18.05
CA TYR A 131 31.95 -18.19 16.62
C TYR A 131 30.91 -17.29 15.98
N SER A 132 31.31 -16.53 14.96
CA SER A 132 30.42 -15.71 14.15
C SER A 132 29.87 -16.49 12.96
N GLU A 133 28.60 -16.28 12.66
CA GLU A 133 27.87 -16.76 11.48
C GLU A 133 26.78 -15.73 11.15
N PHE A 134 26.59 -15.39 9.87
CA PHE A 134 25.48 -14.51 9.50
C PHE A 134 24.15 -15.26 9.70
N ASP A 135 23.22 -14.61 10.39
CA ASP A 135 21.94 -15.24 10.75
C ASP A 135 21.12 -15.62 9.50
N ASN A 136 21.25 -14.83 8.42
CA ASN A 136 20.63 -15.05 7.11
C ASN A 136 21.64 -14.92 5.96
N PRO A 137 21.43 -15.60 4.82
CA PRO A 137 22.19 -15.36 3.59
C PRO A 137 22.13 -13.88 3.20
N THR A 138 23.29 -13.28 2.92
CA THR A 138 23.42 -11.87 2.59
C THR A 138 23.50 -11.69 1.07
N PRO A 139 22.59 -10.92 0.44
CA PRO A 139 22.63 -10.66 -0.99
C PRO A 139 23.93 -9.98 -1.42
N VAL A 140 24.51 -10.43 -2.52
CA VAL A 140 25.70 -9.85 -3.14
C VAL A 140 25.54 -9.78 -4.66
N PHE A 141 25.96 -8.66 -5.25
CA PHE A 141 25.75 -8.39 -6.67
C PHE A 141 27.03 -8.61 -7.50
N ALA A 142 26.85 -9.08 -8.73
CA ALA A 142 27.91 -9.32 -9.68
C ALA A 142 28.72 -8.04 -9.93
N GLY A 143 30.03 -8.14 -9.77
CA GLY A 143 30.92 -7.01 -10.05
C GLY A 143 31.03 -5.95 -8.94
N VAL A 144 30.29 -6.08 -7.84
CA VAL A 144 30.46 -5.25 -6.63
C VAL A 144 31.56 -5.83 -5.75
N THR A 145 32.44 -4.99 -5.20
CA THR A 145 33.47 -5.45 -4.25
C THR A 145 32.94 -5.37 -2.83
N TYR A 146 33.03 -6.47 -2.11
CA TYR A 146 32.68 -6.56 -0.70
C TYR A 146 33.94 -6.77 0.15
N TYR A 147 33.90 -6.26 1.38
CA TYR A 147 34.94 -6.42 2.38
C TYR A 147 34.42 -7.18 3.59
N LEU A 148 35.12 -8.23 3.99
CA LEU A 148 34.81 -9.00 5.19
C LEU A 148 35.89 -8.75 6.24
N ARG A 149 35.48 -8.23 7.38
CA ARG A 149 36.32 -8.01 8.56
C ARG A 149 36.07 -9.11 9.57
N VAL A 150 37.13 -9.74 10.07
CA VAL A 150 37.05 -10.72 11.15
C VAL A 150 38.03 -10.32 12.25
N GLY A 151 37.57 -10.20 13.49
CA GLY A 151 38.40 -9.84 14.64
C GLY A 151 38.11 -10.69 15.86
N GLY A 152 38.83 -10.47 16.94
CA GLY A 152 38.57 -11.12 18.21
C GLY A 152 37.65 -10.31 19.13
N TRP A 153 36.75 -10.98 19.85
CA TRP A 153 35.84 -10.36 20.82
C TRP A 153 36.53 -9.43 21.84
N ASN A 154 37.74 -9.80 22.28
CA ASN A 154 38.51 -9.01 23.23
C ASN A 154 40.03 -9.09 23.00
N ALA A 155 40.79 -8.35 23.80
CA ALA A 155 42.26 -8.25 23.72
C ALA A 155 43.03 -9.58 23.86
N LEU A 156 42.38 -10.68 24.25
CA LEU A 156 42.99 -12.01 24.40
C LEU A 156 42.53 -13.00 23.31
N ALA A 157 41.56 -12.63 22.48
CA ALA A 157 41.02 -13.48 21.42
C ALA A 157 41.88 -13.36 20.14
N ALA A 158 42.83 -14.29 19.99
CA ALA A 158 43.64 -14.42 18.79
C ALA A 158 44.03 -15.89 18.54
N GLY A 159 44.09 -16.31 17.28
CA GLY A 159 44.30 -17.71 16.92
C GLY A 159 44.43 -17.97 15.41
N VAL A 160 44.31 -19.25 15.06
CA VAL A 160 44.29 -19.76 13.67
C VAL A 160 43.07 -20.67 13.46
N GLY A 161 42.52 -20.68 12.25
CA GLY A 161 41.20 -21.24 11.99
C GLY A 161 40.79 -21.11 10.53
N THR A 162 39.53 -21.41 10.24
CA THR A 162 38.98 -21.44 8.87
C THR A 162 37.67 -20.67 8.82
N LEU A 163 37.58 -19.75 7.86
CA LEU A 163 36.34 -19.12 7.43
C LEU A 163 35.72 -19.97 6.33
N THR A 164 34.45 -20.28 6.45
CA THR A 164 33.66 -20.89 5.39
C THR A 164 32.73 -19.84 4.82
N MET A 165 32.84 -19.59 3.52
CA MET A 165 31.92 -18.73 2.77
C MET A 165 31.22 -19.60 1.74
N ASN A 166 29.91 -19.72 1.84
CA ASN A 166 29.10 -20.36 0.85
C ASN A 166 28.47 -19.29 -0.04
N PHE A 167 28.57 -19.45 -1.36
CA PHE A 167 27.96 -18.56 -2.34
C PHE A 167 26.93 -19.34 -3.16
N TYR A 168 25.68 -18.92 -3.14
CA TYR A 168 24.56 -19.62 -3.78
C TYR A 168 23.84 -18.71 -4.77
N ALA A 169 23.20 -19.32 -5.77
CA ALA A 169 22.31 -18.60 -6.68
C ALA A 169 21.01 -18.28 -5.93
N LEU A 170 20.49 -17.06 -6.07
CA LEU A 170 19.12 -16.74 -5.67
C LEU A 170 18.19 -17.48 -6.62
N GLY A 171 17.22 -18.21 -6.07
CA GLY A 171 16.19 -18.86 -6.86
C GLY A 171 15.18 -19.63 -6.03
N ALA A 172 13.90 -19.35 -6.28
CA ALA A 172 12.68 -19.96 -5.78
C ALA A 172 12.58 -20.05 -4.25
N GLU A 173 11.61 -19.30 -3.73
CA GLU A 173 11.23 -19.23 -2.33
C GLU A 173 10.96 -20.61 -1.68
N ILE A 174 11.39 -20.78 -0.42
CA ILE A 174 11.02 -21.94 0.42
C ILE A 174 9.81 -21.53 1.24
N CYS A 175 8.64 -21.94 0.76
CA CYS A 175 7.33 -21.49 1.20
C CYS A 175 6.87 -21.83 2.63
N ASP A 176 7.78 -22.22 3.53
CA ASP A 176 7.46 -22.63 4.90
C ASP A 176 8.59 -22.41 5.92
N ASP A 177 9.59 -21.59 5.61
CA ASP A 177 10.78 -21.43 6.46
C ASP A 177 10.87 -20.09 7.19
N GLY A 178 9.93 -19.17 6.94
CA GLY A 178 9.85 -17.87 7.61
C GLY A 178 10.94 -16.90 7.17
N ALA A 179 11.64 -17.20 6.08
CA ALA A 179 12.61 -16.33 5.46
C ALA A 179 12.11 -15.84 4.10
N ASP A 180 12.86 -14.88 3.55
CA ASP A 180 12.77 -14.39 2.18
C ASP A 180 13.98 -14.99 1.45
N ASN A 181 13.82 -16.22 0.95
CA ASN A 181 14.91 -16.99 0.36
C ASN A 181 15.34 -16.52 -1.03
N ASP A 182 14.49 -15.81 -1.76
CA ASP A 182 14.84 -15.20 -3.05
C ASP A 182 15.04 -13.67 -3.01
N ALA A 183 14.85 -13.07 -1.84
CA ALA A 183 15.19 -11.70 -1.47
C ALA A 183 14.38 -10.63 -2.21
N ASP A 184 13.14 -10.93 -2.57
CA ASP A 184 12.22 -9.99 -3.23
C ASP A 184 11.37 -9.15 -2.25
N GLY A 185 11.49 -9.45 -0.95
CA GLY A 185 10.83 -8.74 0.16
C GLY A 185 9.56 -9.41 0.66
N LEU A 186 9.17 -10.56 0.10
CA LEU A 186 8.01 -11.35 0.52
C LEU A 186 8.50 -12.67 1.13
N ILE A 187 7.72 -13.24 2.06
CA ILE A 187 8.09 -14.45 2.79
C ILE A 187 6.97 -15.48 2.71
N ASP A 188 7.34 -16.76 2.62
CA ASP A 188 6.42 -17.90 2.64
C ASP A 188 5.20 -17.73 1.71
N CYS A 189 3.97 -17.85 2.22
CA CYS A 189 2.75 -17.81 1.41
C CYS A 189 2.40 -16.42 0.87
N PHE A 190 2.99 -15.36 1.43
CA PHE A 190 2.86 -14.00 0.90
C PHE A 190 3.74 -13.77 -0.35
N ASP A 191 4.62 -14.71 -0.68
CA ASP A 191 5.44 -14.71 -1.88
C ASP A 191 4.67 -15.27 -3.11
N PRO A 192 4.56 -14.52 -4.23
CA PRO A 192 3.96 -14.98 -5.47
C PRO A 192 4.58 -16.26 -6.06
N ASP A 193 5.84 -16.55 -5.76
CA ASP A 193 6.54 -17.76 -6.19
C ASP A 193 6.11 -18.99 -5.37
N CYS A 194 5.39 -18.80 -4.27
CA CYS A 194 4.81 -19.84 -3.42
C CYS A 194 3.37 -20.24 -3.77
N VAL A 195 2.76 -19.62 -4.76
CA VAL A 195 1.38 -19.91 -5.18
C VAL A 195 1.22 -21.39 -5.60
N GLY A 196 0.47 -22.15 -4.78
CA GLY A 196 0.16 -23.56 -5.01
C GLY A 196 1.24 -24.55 -4.59
N ILE A 197 2.24 -24.11 -3.80
CA ILE A 197 3.26 -24.95 -3.17
C ILE A 197 2.89 -25.15 -1.69
N PRO A 198 2.53 -26.36 -1.24
CA PRO A 198 2.16 -26.60 0.16
C PRO A 198 3.27 -26.16 1.14
N PRO A 199 2.93 -25.46 2.25
CA PRO A 199 1.59 -25.26 2.81
C PRO A 199 0.70 -24.25 2.06
N CYS A 200 1.28 -23.40 1.21
CA CYS A 200 0.58 -22.35 0.49
C CYS A 200 -0.38 -22.88 -0.59
N GLY A 201 -1.63 -22.42 -0.54
CA GLY A 201 -2.76 -23.06 -1.18
C GLY A 201 -4.07 -22.35 -0.89
N ALA A 202 -5.11 -23.13 -0.59
CA ALA A 202 -6.39 -22.60 -0.15
C ALA A 202 -6.54 -22.97 1.33
N GLU A 203 -6.98 -22.02 2.16
CA GLU A 203 -7.16 -22.25 3.60
C GLU A 203 -8.18 -23.37 3.87
N ALA A 204 -9.14 -23.55 2.96
CA ALA A 204 -10.18 -24.56 3.02
C ALA A 204 -9.64 -26.00 3.18
N GLY A 205 -9.64 -26.48 4.42
CA GLY A 205 -9.22 -27.84 4.83
C GLY A 205 -7.87 -27.90 5.55
N GLN A 206 -7.29 -26.74 5.91
CA GLN A 206 -6.04 -26.57 6.66
C GLN A 206 -6.20 -25.66 7.89
N CYS A 207 -7.41 -25.57 8.45
CA CYS A 207 -7.82 -24.61 9.48
C CYS A 207 -7.28 -24.85 10.93
N ASP A 208 -6.15 -25.52 11.10
CA ASP A 208 -5.50 -25.74 12.41
C ASP A 208 -3.96 -25.80 12.37
N ASP A 209 -3.34 -25.36 11.28
CA ASP A 209 -1.90 -25.45 11.09
C ASP A 209 -1.12 -24.17 11.44
N GLY A 210 -1.84 -23.07 11.70
CA GLY A 210 -1.27 -21.79 12.15
C GLY A 210 -0.53 -21.02 11.06
N VAL A 211 -0.73 -21.39 9.80
CA VAL A 211 -0.15 -20.75 8.62
C VAL A 211 -1.28 -20.13 7.81
N ASP A 212 -1.11 -18.89 7.36
CA ASP A 212 -1.99 -18.25 6.39
C ASP A 212 -1.67 -18.86 5.01
N ASN A 213 -2.36 -19.94 4.64
CA ASN A 213 -2.06 -20.71 3.45
C ASN A 213 -2.46 -19.97 2.18
N ASP A 214 -3.45 -19.08 2.19
CA ASP A 214 -3.88 -18.33 1.00
C ASP A 214 -3.47 -16.84 0.96
N ALA A 215 -2.76 -16.40 2.01
CA ALA A 215 -2.09 -15.12 2.16
C ALA A 215 -3.03 -13.90 2.16
N ASP A 216 -4.23 -14.06 2.71
CA ASP A 216 -5.22 -12.98 2.82
C ASP A 216 -5.12 -12.17 4.13
N GLY A 217 -4.24 -12.59 5.04
CA GLY A 217 -3.94 -11.96 6.32
C GLY A 217 -4.68 -12.58 7.52
N THR A 218 -5.46 -13.64 7.30
CA THR A 218 -6.09 -14.42 8.37
C THR A 218 -5.54 -15.85 8.42
N THR A 219 -5.63 -16.50 9.58
CA THR A 219 -5.08 -17.85 9.79
C THR A 219 -6.12 -18.72 10.45
N ASP A 220 -6.21 -19.99 10.03
CA ASP A 220 -7.03 -21.00 10.67
C ASP A 220 -8.51 -20.56 10.83
N CYS A 221 -9.09 -20.71 12.02
CA CYS A 221 -10.49 -20.43 12.28
C CYS A 221 -10.90 -18.96 12.17
N PHE A 222 -9.93 -18.04 12.14
CA PHE A 222 -10.20 -16.63 11.90
C PHE A 222 -10.28 -16.29 10.40
N ASP A 223 -10.02 -17.28 9.54
CA ASP A 223 -10.07 -17.16 8.09
C ASP A 223 -11.48 -17.42 7.52
N VAL A 224 -11.89 -16.58 6.57
CA VAL A 224 -13.21 -16.65 5.93
C VAL A 224 -13.41 -17.93 5.12
N ASP A 225 -12.33 -18.52 4.59
CA ASP A 225 -12.33 -19.76 3.83
C ASP A 225 -12.37 -21.00 4.74
N CYS A 226 -12.19 -20.81 6.06
CA CYS A 226 -12.36 -21.81 7.11
C CYS A 226 -13.77 -21.86 7.73
N ILE A 227 -14.68 -20.96 7.31
CA ILE A 227 -16.07 -20.94 7.78
C ILE A 227 -16.78 -22.27 7.46
N GLY A 228 -17.13 -23.00 8.51
CA GLY A 228 -17.83 -24.29 8.44
C GLY A 228 -16.91 -25.52 8.45
N ASP A 229 -15.60 -25.36 8.69
CA ASP A 229 -14.71 -26.48 9.02
C ASP A 229 -15.07 -27.05 10.41
N PRO A 230 -15.20 -28.38 10.57
CA PRO A 230 -15.50 -29.01 11.86
C PRO A 230 -14.51 -28.72 13.00
N ILE A 231 -13.31 -28.23 12.69
CA ILE A 231 -12.30 -27.80 13.67
C ILE A 231 -12.66 -26.46 14.32
N CYS A 232 -13.31 -25.57 13.57
CA CYS A 232 -13.68 -24.21 13.98
C CYS A 232 -15.14 -24.17 14.46
N PHE A 233 -15.55 -25.15 15.28
CA PHE A 233 -16.94 -25.32 15.67
C PHE A 233 -17.14 -25.01 17.15
N GLU A 234 -17.91 -23.97 17.44
CA GLU A 234 -18.31 -23.58 18.79
C GLU A 234 -19.69 -24.17 19.13
N GLY A 235 -19.71 -25.38 19.69
CA GLY A 235 -20.98 -26.07 19.94
C GLY A 235 -20.90 -27.27 20.86
N ASP A 236 -19.92 -27.28 21.77
CA ASP A 236 -19.85 -28.27 22.83
C ASP A 236 -19.55 -27.65 24.22
N ASN A 237 -19.59 -28.48 25.26
CA ASN A 237 -19.47 -28.01 26.63
C ASN A 237 -18.08 -27.47 26.98
N ALA A 238 -17.05 -27.77 26.20
CA ALA A 238 -15.71 -27.23 26.41
C ALA A 238 -15.59 -25.85 25.75
N THR A 239 -16.05 -25.73 24.51
CA THR A 239 -15.94 -24.50 23.72
C THR A 239 -16.93 -23.42 24.13
N CYS A 240 -18.10 -23.77 24.67
CA CYS A 240 -19.12 -22.80 25.07
C CYS A 240 -18.97 -22.24 26.50
N THR A 241 -17.83 -22.45 27.15
CA THR A 241 -17.55 -21.94 28.51
C THR A 241 -16.08 -21.59 28.76
N ASP A 242 -15.26 -21.51 27.70
CA ASP A 242 -13.81 -21.31 27.82
C ASP A 242 -13.36 -19.86 27.53
N GLY A 243 -14.28 -18.98 27.14
CA GLY A 243 -14.05 -17.56 26.94
C GLY A 243 -13.33 -17.22 25.65
N VAL A 244 -13.34 -18.13 24.67
CA VAL A 244 -12.71 -17.98 23.35
C VAL A 244 -13.79 -18.11 22.27
N ASP A 245 -13.69 -17.28 21.23
CA ASP A 245 -14.53 -17.32 20.04
C ASP A 245 -13.94 -18.37 19.08
N ASN A 246 -14.48 -19.58 19.12
CA ASN A 246 -13.89 -20.76 18.49
C ASN A 246 -14.35 -20.96 17.04
N ASP A 247 -15.36 -20.20 16.58
CA ASP A 247 -15.81 -20.17 15.18
C ASP A 247 -15.70 -18.78 14.52
N ALA A 248 -15.11 -17.82 15.24
CA ALA A 248 -14.72 -16.48 14.81
C ALA A 248 -15.90 -15.61 14.33
N ASP A 249 -17.12 -15.85 14.81
CA ASP A 249 -18.30 -15.07 14.43
C ASP A 249 -18.48 -13.77 15.24
N GLY A 250 -17.61 -13.58 16.25
CA GLY A 250 -17.54 -12.40 17.11
C GLY A 250 -18.33 -12.53 18.42
N ALA A 251 -19.01 -13.64 18.65
CA ALA A 251 -19.59 -13.99 19.94
C ALA A 251 -18.72 -15.03 20.67
N THR A 252 -18.88 -15.13 22.00
CA THR A 252 -18.13 -16.09 22.82
C THR A 252 -19.08 -16.75 23.81
N ASP A 253 -18.94 -18.06 24.00
CA ASP A 253 -19.64 -18.82 25.04
C ASP A 253 -21.18 -18.61 25.00
N CYS A 254 -21.81 -18.25 26.13
CA CYS A 254 -23.27 -18.14 26.21
C CYS A 254 -23.87 -16.96 25.44
N ALA A 255 -23.04 -16.01 25.01
CA ALA A 255 -23.44 -14.96 24.09
C ALA A 255 -23.50 -15.45 22.62
N ASP A 256 -22.87 -16.60 22.34
CA ASP A 256 -22.87 -17.25 21.04
C ASP A 256 -24.18 -18.03 20.80
N LEU A 257 -24.74 -17.87 19.59
CA LEU A 257 -26.00 -18.51 19.21
C LEU A 257 -25.89 -20.04 19.10
N ASP A 258 -24.72 -20.55 18.70
CA ASP A 258 -24.43 -21.96 18.54
C ASP A 258 -24.17 -22.67 19.89
N CYS A 259 -23.92 -21.90 20.94
CA CYS A 259 -23.87 -22.36 22.34
C CYS A 259 -25.22 -22.42 23.07
N SER A 260 -26.30 -21.99 22.41
CA SER A 260 -27.64 -21.93 23.03
C SER A 260 -28.14 -23.30 23.53
N GLY A 261 -28.24 -23.44 24.85
CA GLY A 261 -28.71 -24.68 25.50
C GLY A 261 -27.63 -25.74 25.72
N ILE A 262 -26.35 -25.39 25.54
CA ILE A 262 -25.20 -26.26 25.74
C ILE A 262 -24.49 -25.87 27.03
N GLY A 263 -24.19 -26.84 27.89
CA GLY A 263 -23.49 -26.60 29.15
C GLY A 263 -24.25 -25.74 30.16
N LEU A 264 -23.65 -24.61 30.57
CA LEU A 264 -24.21 -23.65 31.53
C LEU A 264 -25.10 -22.59 30.86
N CYS A 265 -25.15 -22.55 29.52
CA CYS A 265 -25.91 -21.59 28.76
C CYS A 265 -27.39 -22.04 28.63
N GLY A 266 -28.29 -21.40 29.36
CA GLY A 266 -29.72 -21.71 29.51
C GLY A 266 -30.46 -20.69 30.40
N PRO A 267 -31.74 -20.91 30.78
CA PRO A 267 -32.50 -19.93 31.56
C PRO A 267 -31.84 -19.56 32.89
N GLU A 268 -31.87 -18.27 33.23
CA GLU A 268 -31.15 -17.71 34.37
C GLU A 268 -31.40 -18.44 35.71
N VAL A 269 -30.31 -18.79 36.38
CA VAL A 269 -30.31 -19.40 37.71
C VAL A 269 -29.99 -18.32 38.74
N CYS A 270 -31.05 -17.73 39.29
CA CYS A 270 -31.04 -16.52 40.14
C CYS A 270 -30.22 -16.51 41.46
N ASP A 271 -29.33 -17.49 41.69
CA ASP A 271 -28.45 -17.55 42.87
C ASP A 271 -27.09 -18.25 42.66
N ASP A 272 -26.64 -18.45 41.42
CA ASP A 272 -25.40 -19.19 41.12
C ASP A 272 -24.23 -18.34 40.62
N GLY A 273 -24.46 -17.05 40.35
CA GLY A 273 -23.44 -16.07 40.01
C GLY A 273 -22.90 -16.17 38.57
N PHE A 274 -23.59 -16.89 37.68
CA PHE A 274 -23.31 -16.93 36.24
C PHE A 274 -24.47 -16.29 35.47
N ASP A 275 -24.14 -15.59 34.39
CA ASP A 275 -25.13 -15.15 33.38
C ASP A 275 -25.44 -16.34 32.48
N ASN A 276 -26.47 -17.11 32.83
CA ASN A 276 -26.77 -18.35 32.13
C ASN A 276 -27.44 -18.09 30.79
N ASP A 277 -28.20 -17.01 30.61
CA ASP A 277 -28.93 -16.74 29.37
C ASP A 277 -28.30 -15.67 28.45
N GLY A 278 -27.14 -15.14 28.86
CA GLY A 278 -26.23 -14.37 28.01
C GLY A 278 -26.68 -12.92 27.80
N ASP A 279 -27.51 -12.37 28.69
CA ASP A 279 -28.08 -11.03 28.57
C ASP A 279 -27.26 -9.93 29.30
N GLY A 280 -26.20 -10.36 29.99
CA GLY A 280 -25.25 -9.53 30.72
C GLY A 280 -25.63 -9.25 32.18
N LEU A 281 -26.72 -9.81 32.69
CA LEU A 281 -27.20 -9.62 34.07
C LEU A 281 -27.14 -10.93 34.85
N VAL A 282 -26.84 -10.84 36.15
CA VAL A 282 -26.63 -12.01 37.01
C VAL A 282 -27.53 -11.94 38.25
N ASP A 283 -28.16 -13.06 38.59
CA ASP A 283 -28.95 -13.25 39.82
C ASP A 283 -30.05 -12.17 40.02
N CYS A 284 -30.12 -11.56 41.21
CA CYS A 284 -31.17 -10.61 41.59
C CYS A 284 -31.02 -9.23 40.91
N PHE A 285 -29.94 -9.01 40.16
CA PHE A 285 -29.81 -7.85 39.28
C PHE A 285 -30.56 -8.05 37.97
N ASP A 286 -30.81 -9.31 37.58
CA ASP A 286 -31.80 -9.64 36.57
C ASP A 286 -33.21 -9.63 37.18
N VAL A 287 -33.74 -8.42 37.32
CA VAL A 287 -35.11 -8.22 37.79
C VAL A 287 -36.17 -8.69 36.79
N ALA A 288 -35.81 -8.93 35.52
CA ALA A 288 -36.75 -9.38 34.50
C ALA A 288 -37.09 -10.87 34.71
N ASP A 289 -36.09 -11.68 35.06
CA ASP A 289 -36.24 -13.12 35.18
C ASP A 289 -36.28 -13.62 36.65
N CYS A 290 -35.80 -12.82 37.62
CA CYS A 290 -35.72 -13.22 39.03
C CYS A 290 -36.74 -12.57 40.00
N GLN A 291 -37.60 -11.64 39.56
CA GLN A 291 -38.56 -10.96 40.45
C GLN A 291 -39.67 -11.88 40.97
N GLY A 292 -39.92 -11.88 42.29
CA GLY A 292 -40.96 -12.69 42.93
C GLY A 292 -40.55 -14.13 43.24
N THR A 293 -39.32 -14.51 42.92
CA THR A 293 -38.67 -15.71 43.45
C THR A 293 -38.48 -15.57 44.97
N PRO A 294 -38.25 -16.67 45.71
CA PRO A 294 -37.95 -16.59 47.14
C PRO A 294 -36.77 -15.69 47.51
N ALA A 295 -35.94 -15.31 46.53
CA ALA A 295 -34.89 -14.32 46.68
C ALA A 295 -35.41 -12.85 46.72
N CYS A 296 -36.63 -12.49 46.23
CA CYS A 296 -37.11 -11.08 46.06
C CYS A 296 -38.68 -10.76 46.19
N PRO A 297 -39.26 -10.13 47.28
CA PRO A 297 -40.74 -9.81 47.47
C PRO A 297 -41.27 -8.30 47.69
N THR A 298 -42.62 -7.99 47.79
CA THR A 298 -43.32 -6.62 47.72
C THR A 298 -44.14 -6.04 48.98
N SER A 299 -44.43 -4.69 49.12
CA SER A 299 -44.73 -3.85 50.37
C SER A 299 -46.19 -3.30 50.68
N GLY A 300 -46.46 -2.74 51.90
CA GLY A 300 -47.79 -2.20 52.35
C GLY A 300 -47.85 -1.18 53.54
N ASN A 301 -47.36 0.06 53.37
CA ASN A 301 -47.18 1.09 54.42
C ASN A 301 -47.63 2.53 54.04
N ASP A 302 -48.83 2.63 53.47
CA ASP A 302 -49.38 3.83 52.81
C ASP A 302 -49.99 4.90 53.74
N GLU A 303 -50.36 4.57 54.98
CA GLU A 303 -51.03 5.51 55.91
C GLU A 303 -50.24 5.69 57.20
N CYS A 304 -50.30 6.87 57.84
CA CYS A 304 -49.57 7.17 59.10
C CYS A 304 -49.83 6.13 60.21
N ILE A 305 -51.07 5.64 60.32
CA ILE A 305 -51.44 4.61 61.31
C ILE A 305 -50.80 3.23 61.02
N THR A 306 -50.33 3.01 59.80
CA THR A 306 -49.66 1.80 59.31
C THR A 306 -48.19 2.03 59.01
N ALA A 307 -47.60 3.11 59.51
CA ALA A 307 -46.20 3.42 59.32
C ALA A 307 -45.29 2.23 59.69
N ILE A 308 -44.29 1.94 58.86
CA ILE A 308 -43.27 0.93 59.16
C ILE A 308 -42.34 1.47 60.23
N ASP A 309 -42.18 0.73 61.33
CA ASP A 309 -41.29 1.11 62.42
C ASP A 309 -39.84 0.75 62.08
N ILE A 310 -38.95 1.75 62.17
CA ILE A 310 -37.50 1.61 62.03
C ILE A 310 -36.93 1.40 63.43
N PRO A 311 -36.38 0.20 63.75
CA PRO A 311 -35.96 -0.13 65.10
C PRO A 311 -34.62 0.54 65.44
N VAL A 312 -34.68 1.70 66.11
CA VAL A 312 -33.51 2.44 66.58
C VAL A 312 -32.99 1.87 67.90
N ALA A 313 -31.67 1.74 68.01
CA ALA A 313 -30.96 1.30 69.21
C ALA A 313 -29.59 1.98 69.29
N GLY A 314 -29.54 3.13 69.98
CA GLY A 314 -28.36 3.98 70.06
C GLY A 314 -28.10 4.81 68.80
N PRO A 315 -26.94 5.53 68.75
CA PRO A 315 -26.48 6.26 67.59
C PRO A 315 -26.08 5.31 66.45
N GLY A 316 -26.27 5.74 65.22
CA GLY A 316 -25.90 4.96 64.03
C GLY A 316 -26.75 5.29 62.81
N THR A 317 -26.48 4.57 61.72
CA THR A 317 -27.18 4.68 60.43
C THR A 317 -28.23 3.58 60.30
N TYR A 318 -29.43 3.96 59.88
CA TYR A 318 -30.57 3.09 59.68
C TYR A 318 -31.14 3.30 58.30
N THR A 319 -31.50 2.22 57.60
CA THR A 319 -32.09 2.30 56.26
C THR A 319 -33.43 1.57 56.18
N ALA A 320 -34.30 2.03 55.29
CA ALA A 320 -35.58 1.39 55.00
C ALA A 320 -35.91 1.47 53.50
N LEU A 321 -36.51 0.41 52.95
CA LEU A 321 -36.98 0.40 51.56
C LEU A 321 -38.21 1.30 51.42
N MET A 322 -38.14 2.22 50.47
CA MET A 322 -39.24 3.04 50.02
C MET A 322 -39.83 2.44 48.75
N ASN A 323 -41.12 2.13 48.76
CA ASN A 323 -41.84 1.73 47.56
C ASN A 323 -43.26 2.31 47.62
N SER A 324 -43.47 3.40 46.89
CA SER A 324 -44.74 4.12 46.79
C SER A 324 -45.60 3.66 45.60
N THR A 325 -45.15 2.68 44.82
CA THR A 325 -45.84 2.30 43.57
C THR A 325 -47.27 1.79 43.76
N ALA A 326 -47.58 1.26 44.95
CA ALA A 326 -48.90 0.79 45.35
C ALA A 326 -49.60 1.70 46.39
N ALA A 327 -48.99 2.83 46.72
CA ALA A 327 -49.53 3.84 47.63
C ALA A 327 -50.74 4.56 47.00
N SER A 328 -51.66 5.04 47.83
CA SER A 328 -52.84 5.77 47.39
C SER A 328 -52.56 7.27 47.32
N LEU A 329 -53.38 8.00 46.57
CA LEU A 329 -53.32 9.46 46.55
C LEU A 329 -53.86 9.97 47.90
N GLY A 330 -52.96 10.18 48.88
CA GLY A 330 -53.28 10.58 50.24
C GLY A 330 -54.10 11.88 50.29
N THR A 331 -54.90 12.04 51.36
CA THR A 331 -55.65 13.30 51.62
C THR A 331 -54.99 14.17 52.68
N ASP A 332 -53.78 13.78 53.10
CA ASP A 332 -53.04 14.43 54.16
C ASP A 332 -52.51 15.79 53.71
N PRO A 333 -52.66 16.82 54.57
CA PRO A 333 -52.33 18.18 54.20
C PRO A 333 -50.84 18.31 53.87
N ALA A 334 -50.55 19.18 52.89
CA ALA A 334 -49.17 19.59 52.60
C ALA A 334 -48.55 20.30 53.82
N PRO A 335 -47.21 20.29 53.95
CA PRO A 335 -46.50 20.92 55.07
C PRO A 335 -46.90 22.39 55.28
N SER A 336 -47.04 22.80 56.54
CA SER A 336 -47.43 24.15 56.94
C SER A 336 -46.26 25.01 57.45
N ILE A 337 -45.11 24.39 57.72
CA ILE A 337 -43.84 25.05 58.04
C ILE A 337 -43.07 25.46 56.74
N PRO A 338 -42.15 26.43 56.78
CA PRO A 338 -41.35 26.80 55.61
C PRO A 338 -40.44 25.66 55.16
N CYS A 339 -40.62 25.18 53.93
CA CYS A 339 -39.86 24.06 53.35
C CYS A 339 -39.20 24.49 52.02
N ALA A 340 -37.98 24.01 51.77
CA ALA A 340 -37.30 24.24 50.50
C ALA A 340 -37.86 23.30 49.43
N VAL A 341 -38.36 23.90 48.33
CA VAL A 341 -38.77 23.25 47.08
C VAL A 341 -39.64 22.00 47.28
N VAL A 342 -40.84 22.15 47.86
CA VAL A 342 -41.77 21.03 48.14
C VAL A 342 -42.90 20.92 47.12
N GLY A 343 -43.22 19.69 46.70
CA GLY A 343 -44.25 19.34 45.74
C GLY A 343 -45.58 18.88 46.35
N ALA A 344 -46.23 17.92 45.69
CA ALA A 344 -47.60 17.50 45.97
C ALA A 344 -47.74 16.52 47.15
N PHE A 345 -46.67 15.82 47.56
CA PHE A 345 -46.72 14.73 48.54
C PHE A 345 -47.70 13.59 48.14
N ASP A 346 -47.82 13.28 46.86
CA ASP A 346 -48.71 12.22 46.36
C ASP A 346 -48.07 10.83 46.45
N ASN A 347 -48.92 9.79 46.56
CA ASN A 347 -48.52 8.38 46.75
C ASN A 347 -47.54 8.23 47.92
N ASP A 348 -47.91 8.81 49.07
CA ASP A 348 -47.02 8.89 50.22
C ASP A 348 -46.97 7.59 51.02
N ILE A 349 -45.80 7.31 51.57
CA ILE A 349 -45.55 6.16 52.44
C ILE A 349 -44.96 6.64 53.76
N TRP A 350 -45.24 5.89 54.81
CA TRP A 350 -44.97 6.31 56.17
C TRP A 350 -44.01 5.37 56.90
N PHE A 351 -43.09 5.98 57.64
CA PHE A 351 -42.17 5.32 58.57
C PHE A 351 -42.25 5.97 59.95
N SER A 352 -41.85 5.24 60.99
CA SER A 352 -41.70 5.79 62.34
C SER A 352 -40.43 5.34 63.02
N PHE A 353 -39.94 6.14 63.97
CA PHE A 353 -38.88 5.72 64.87
C PHE A 353 -39.06 6.33 66.25
N THR A 354 -38.42 5.74 67.26
CA THR A 354 -38.39 6.26 68.64
C THR A 354 -36.96 6.15 69.15
N PRO A 355 -36.23 7.25 69.35
CA PRO A 355 -34.87 7.21 69.86
C PRO A 355 -34.86 6.74 71.32
N ASP A 356 -33.82 6.02 71.72
CA ASP A 356 -33.64 5.50 73.08
C ASP A 356 -32.82 6.42 74.00
N GLN A 357 -32.21 7.46 73.42
CA GLN A 357 -31.51 8.55 74.10
C GLN A 357 -31.66 9.86 73.30
N ASP A 358 -31.33 11.01 73.91
CA ASP A 358 -31.41 12.30 73.23
C ASP A 358 -30.30 12.39 72.16
N MET A 359 -30.66 12.78 70.93
CA MET A 359 -29.79 12.73 69.75
C MET A 359 -30.08 13.87 68.75
N SER A 360 -29.17 14.11 67.80
CA SER A 360 -29.44 14.82 66.54
C SER A 360 -29.81 13.82 65.43
N ALA A 361 -30.56 14.28 64.42
CA ALA A 361 -31.02 13.43 63.34
C ALA A 361 -30.79 14.07 61.96
N GLU A 362 -30.19 13.30 61.07
CA GLU A 362 -30.08 13.58 59.64
C GLU A 362 -30.84 12.49 58.87
N ILE A 363 -31.74 12.88 57.96
CA ILE A 363 -32.62 11.97 57.24
C ILE A 363 -32.66 12.36 55.76
N HIS A 364 -32.44 11.41 54.86
CA HIS A 364 -32.44 11.66 53.42
C HIS A 364 -32.91 10.49 52.56
N THR A 365 -33.32 10.79 51.33
CA THR A 365 -33.82 9.84 50.32
C THR A 365 -32.84 9.62 49.15
N CYS A 366 -31.58 10.01 49.34
CA CYS A 366 -30.50 9.79 48.38
C CYS A 366 -30.35 8.31 47.99
N ASP A 367 -30.61 8.03 46.71
CA ASP A 367 -30.50 6.73 46.05
C ASP A 367 -30.31 6.99 44.54
N ALA A 368 -29.21 6.56 43.93
CA ALA A 368 -28.89 6.82 42.52
C ALA A 368 -30.03 6.43 41.53
N THR A 369 -30.89 5.50 41.92
CA THR A 369 -32.01 4.99 41.12
C THR A 369 -33.39 5.45 41.61
N GLY A 370 -33.40 6.32 42.62
CA GLY A 370 -34.60 6.86 43.24
C GLY A 370 -35.39 7.80 42.33
N TRP A 371 -36.55 8.25 42.83
CA TRP A 371 -37.39 9.24 42.15
C TRP A 371 -37.35 10.59 42.87
N ASP A 372 -37.99 11.57 42.26
CA ASP A 372 -38.21 12.91 42.80
C ASP A 372 -39.11 12.86 44.05
N THR A 373 -38.47 12.91 45.22
CA THR A 373 -39.11 12.72 46.52
C THR A 373 -39.37 14.04 47.23
N ASP A 374 -40.43 14.08 48.03
CA ASP A 374 -40.63 15.08 49.08
C ASP A 374 -40.58 14.41 50.45
N LEU A 375 -39.88 15.01 51.42
CA LEU A 375 -39.72 14.48 52.77
C LEU A 375 -40.23 15.44 53.85
N MET A 376 -40.99 14.88 54.79
CA MET A 376 -41.55 15.58 55.95
C MET A 376 -41.38 14.77 57.23
N VAL A 377 -40.94 15.43 58.29
CA VAL A 377 -40.76 14.82 59.61
C VAL A 377 -41.68 15.47 60.64
N TYR A 378 -42.31 14.61 61.45
CA TYR A 378 -43.21 14.99 62.54
C TYR A 378 -42.75 14.44 63.88
N GLU A 379 -42.94 15.22 64.94
CA GLU A 379 -42.93 14.76 66.32
C GLU A 379 -44.34 14.32 66.74
N ASP A 380 -44.50 13.07 67.16
CA ASP A 380 -45.76 12.47 67.61
C ASP A 380 -45.65 11.96 69.06
N ALA A 381 -45.49 12.89 70.00
CA ALA A 381 -45.37 12.60 71.42
C ALA A 381 -46.58 11.85 72.03
N THR A 382 -47.73 11.83 71.34
CA THR A 382 -48.95 11.13 71.80
C THR A 382 -49.25 9.83 71.06
N ASN A 383 -48.46 9.49 70.03
CA ASN A 383 -48.70 8.40 69.08
C ASN A 383 -50.13 8.46 68.49
N ASP A 384 -50.57 9.67 68.14
CA ASP A 384 -51.86 9.99 67.54
C ASP A 384 -51.59 10.85 66.30
N CYS A 385 -51.74 10.24 65.12
CA CYS A 385 -51.53 10.87 63.81
C CYS A 385 -52.38 12.14 63.58
N THR A 386 -53.34 12.47 64.44
CA THR A 386 -54.12 13.71 64.35
C THR A 386 -53.60 14.86 65.20
N ALA A 387 -52.59 14.63 66.04
CA ALA A 387 -52.03 15.58 67.00
C ALA A 387 -50.52 15.79 66.87
N MET A 388 -49.95 15.45 65.71
CA MET A 388 -48.52 15.56 65.42
C MET A 388 -48.05 17.01 65.24
N THR A 389 -46.77 17.25 65.52
CA THR A 389 -46.11 18.55 65.31
C THR A 389 -45.12 18.45 64.16
N GLU A 390 -45.21 19.37 63.19
CA GLU A 390 -44.31 19.48 62.06
C GLU A 390 -42.95 20.07 62.49
N ILE A 391 -41.84 19.40 62.18
CA ILE A 391 -40.50 19.81 62.68
C ILE A 391 -39.46 20.06 61.59
N ALA A 392 -39.48 19.33 60.48
CA ALA A 392 -38.54 19.55 59.37
C ALA A 392 -39.08 19.02 58.04
N CYS A 393 -38.63 19.62 56.93
CA CYS A 393 -39.04 19.25 55.58
C CYS A 393 -38.06 19.74 54.52
N ASN A 394 -37.98 18.99 53.43
CA ASN A 394 -37.23 19.33 52.23
C ASN A 394 -37.79 18.52 51.05
N GLY A 395 -37.88 19.12 49.86
CA GLY A 395 -38.16 18.38 48.62
C GLY A 395 -36.87 18.11 47.85
N ASP A 396 -36.08 19.15 47.57
CA ASP A 396 -34.82 19.03 46.83
C ASP A 396 -33.59 19.41 47.66
N ALA A 397 -32.56 18.56 47.59
CA ALA A 397 -31.25 18.78 48.16
C ALA A 397 -30.12 18.50 47.15
N THR A 398 -28.96 19.09 47.40
CA THR A 398 -27.75 18.96 46.57
C THR A 398 -26.49 18.72 47.42
N VAL A 399 -26.67 18.30 48.67
CA VAL A 399 -25.63 18.22 49.70
C VAL A 399 -24.82 16.93 49.60
N LEU A 400 -25.50 15.79 49.43
CA LEU A 400 -24.95 14.46 49.25
C LEU A 400 -24.66 14.17 47.77
N THR A 401 -23.53 13.51 47.51
CA THR A 401 -23.05 13.07 46.19
C THR A 401 -23.51 11.65 45.87
N GLY A 402 -23.72 11.32 44.58
CA GLY A 402 -24.14 9.97 44.16
C GLY A 402 -25.64 9.69 44.27
N CYS A 403 -26.44 10.73 44.51
CA CYS A 403 -27.89 10.64 44.62
C CYS A 403 -28.58 10.84 43.26
N GLN A 404 -29.84 10.40 43.15
CA GLN A 404 -30.72 10.83 42.06
C GLN A 404 -30.88 12.35 42.03
N ALA A 405 -31.23 12.88 40.86
CA ALA A 405 -31.67 14.27 40.76
C ALA A 405 -32.96 14.45 41.58
N PHE A 406 -32.99 15.48 42.44
CA PHE A 406 -34.17 15.86 43.26
C PHE A 406 -34.51 14.89 44.40
N TYR A 407 -33.50 14.51 45.20
CA TYR A 407 -33.72 13.81 46.47
C TYR A 407 -33.94 14.81 47.60
N SER A 408 -34.57 14.36 48.68
CA SER A 408 -34.81 15.17 49.86
C SER A 408 -33.77 14.91 50.94
N HIS A 409 -33.35 15.97 51.65
CA HIS A 409 -32.47 15.90 52.82
C HIS A 409 -32.94 16.86 53.90
N VAL A 410 -33.07 16.37 55.12
CA VAL A 410 -33.28 17.19 56.31
C VAL A 410 -32.25 16.85 57.37
N GLN A 411 -31.71 17.90 57.97
CA GLN A 411 -30.86 17.81 59.14
C GLN A 411 -31.40 18.79 60.17
N PHE A 412 -31.72 18.29 61.36
CA PHE A 412 -32.29 19.12 62.42
C PHE A 412 -32.00 18.54 63.80
N VAL A 413 -32.24 19.38 64.81
CA VAL A 413 -31.60 19.25 66.09
C VAL A 413 -32.61 18.87 67.19
N GLY A 414 -32.35 17.75 67.87
CA GLY A 414 -32.97 17.35 69.14
C GLY A 414 -34.12 16.33 69.04
N VAL A 415 -33.84 15.09 68.63
CA VAL A 415 -34.79 13.99 68.85
C VAL A 415 -34.67 13.49 70.29
N THR A 416 -35.77 13.55 71.04
CA THR A 416 -35.80 13.29 72.48
C THR A 416 -36.09 11.82 72.78
N ALA A 417 -35.32 11.23 73.71
CA ALA A 417 -35.45 9.85 74.14
C ALA A 417 -36.91 9.50 74.50
N GLY A 418 -37.45 8.48 73.83
CA GLY A 418 -38.78 7.94 74.10
C GLY A 418 -39.96 8.69 73.46
N ILE A 419 -39.71 9.74 72.66
CA ILE A 419 -40.74 10.40 71.84
C ILE A 419 -40.82 9.72 70.46
N ASN A 420 -42.03 9.46 69.95
CA ASN A 420 -42.18 8.87 68.62
C ASN A 420 -42.10 9.96 67.55
N TYR A 421 -41.41 9.67 66.45
CA TYR A 421 -41.30 10.53 65.28
C TYR A 421 -41.84 9.80 64.05
N LYS A 422 -42.53 10.53 63.17
CA LYS A 422 -43.05 10.03 61.89
C LYS A 422 -42.30 10.67 60.73
N ILE A 423 -41.96 9.85 59.74
CA ILE A 423 -41.37 10.28 58.48
C ILE A 423 -42.37 9.96 57.38
N ARG A 424 -42.78 11.00 56.64
CA ARG A 424 -43.63 10.89 55.46
C ARG A 424 -42.77 11.16 54.23
N VAL A 425 -42.78 10.22 53.29
CA VAL A 425 -42.12 10.38 51.99
C VAL A 425 -43.17 10.32 50.90
N GLY A 426 -43.30 11.40 50.14
CA GLY A 426 -44.21 11.49 48.99
C GLY A 426 -43.45 11.85 47.72
N SER A 427 -44.19 12.06 46.64
CA SER A 427 -43.61 12.47 45.34
C SER A 427 -43.94 13.92 45.01
N TRP A 428 -43.04 14.59 44.29
CA TRP A 428 -43.22 15.98 43.87
C TRP A 428 -44.46 16.20 42.99
N ALA A 429 -44.68 15.33 42.00
CA ALA A 429 -45.76 15.48 41.03
C ALA A 429 -46.99 14.63 41.41
N VAL A 430 -48.18 15.15 41.09
CA VAL A 430 -49.44 14.45 41.33
C VAL A 430 -49.47 13.10 40.61
N GLY A 431 -49.66 12.01 41.36
CA GLY A 431 -49.67 10.64 40.86
C GLY A 431 -48.32 10.02 40.49
N ALA A 432 -47.20 10.70 40.74
CA ALA A 432 -45.87 10.10 40.64
C ALA A 432 -45.62 9.11 41.79
N SER A 433 -44.87 8.05 41.51
CA SER A 433 -44.46 7.06 42.51
C SER A 433 -43.18 6.36 42.03
N GLY A 434 -42.49 5.69 42.94
CA GLY A 434 -41.23 5.03 42.65
C GLY A 434 -40.78 4.09 43.77
N VAL A 435 -39.58 3.56 43.58
CA VAL A 435 -38.86 2.73 44.57
C VAL A 435 -37.50 3.37 44.86
N GLY A 436 -36.99 3.19 46.08
CA GLY A 436 -35.71 3.74 46.50
C GLY A 436 -35.42 3.46 47.98
N GLN A 437 -34.39 4.10 48.54
CA GLN A 437 -33.98 3.92 49.94
C GLN A 437 -34.12 5.19 50.80
N LEU A 438 -34.63 5.03 52.02
CA LEU A 438 -34.61 6.04 53.09
C LEU A 438 -33.43 5.76 54.01
N THR A 439 -32.62 6.77 54.30
CA THR A 439 -31.47 6.69 55.21
C THR A 439 -31.62 7.69 56.35
N MET A 440 -31.32 7.26 57.57
CA MET A 440 -31.37 8.07 58.80
C MET A 440 -30.11 7.87 59.62
N ASN A 441 -29.38 8.95 59.90
CA ASN A 441 -28.21 8.99 60.76
C ASN A 441 -28.57 9.67 62.10
N LEU A 442 -28.26 9.01 63.23
CA LEU A 442 -28.52 9.53 64.58
C LEU A 442 -27.22 9.66 65.38
N VAL A 443 -27.00 10.81 66.02
CA VAL A 443 -25.78 11.13 66.79
C VAL A 443 -26.11 11.65 68.20
N ALA A 444 -25.34 11.28 69.23
CA ALA A 444 -25.60 11.63 70.63
C ALA A 444 -25.10 13.03 71.02
N VAL A 445 -25.86 13.77 71.86
CA VAL A 445 -25.51 15.14 72.31
C VAL A 445 -24.26 15.13 73.22
N GLY A 446 -23.24 15.93 72.88
CA GLY A 446 -21.90 15.94 73.51
C GLY A 446 -21.24 17.33 73.49
N PRO A 447 -20.01 17.52 74.03
CA PRO A 447 -19.24 18.75 73.84
C PRO A 447 -18.97 18.98 72.35
N GLU A 448 -18.90 20.25 71.93
CA GLU A 448 -18.72 20.64 70.53
C GLU A 448 -17.55 19.89 69.88
N ILE A 449 -17.86 19.21 68.78
CA ILE A 449 -16.90 18.54 67.91
C ILE A 449 -16.56 19.58 66.85
N CYS A 450 -15.41 20.22 67.02
CA CYS A 450 -15.04 21.45 66.32
C CYS A 450 -14.83 21.33 64.79
N ASP A 451 -15.24 20.24 64.15
CA ASP A 451 -15.03 19.91 62.74
C ASP A 451 -16.18 19.10 62.09
N ASP A 452 -17.36 19.00 62.72
CA ASP A 452 -18.44 18.15 62.21
C ASP A 452 -19.62 18.92 61.59
N GLY A 453 -19.54 20.25 61.53
CA GLY A 453 -20.55 21.09 60.87
C GLY A 453 -21.89 21.11 61.60
N VAL A 454 -21.95 20.52 62.80
CA VAL A 454 -23.15 20.37 63.61
C VAL A 454 -22.87 20.97 64.97
N ASP A 455 -23.71 21.92 65.37
CA ASP A 455 -23.81 22.40 66.75
C ASP A 455 -24.15 21.22 67.68
N ASN A 456 -23.14 20.52 68.20
CA ASN A 456 -23.30 19.27 68.94
C ASN A 456 -23.71 19.52 70.39
N ASP A 457 -23.45 20.73 70.89
CA ASP A 457 -23.75 21.15 72.26
C ASP A 457 -24.91 22.15 72.41
N LEU A 458 -25.47 22.60 71.27
CA LEU A 458 -26.75 23.30 71.08
C LEU A 458 -26.77 24.77 71.46
N ASP A 459 -25.64 25.47 71.30
CA ASP A 459 -25.46 26.85 71.72
C ASP A 459 -25.68 27.89 70.59
N GLY A 460 -25.71 27.42 69.33
CA GLY A 460 -26.00 28.20 68.14
C GLY A 460 -24.77 28.70 67.38
N LEU A 461 -23.57 28.30 67.79
CA LEU A 461 -22.31 28.40 67.03
C LEU A 461 -21.87 27.00 66.62
N VAL A 462 -21.08 26.90 65.56
CA VAL A 462 -20.69 25.63 64.93
C VAL A 462 -19.19 25.70 64.67
N ASP A 463 -18.48 24.61 64.97
CA ASP A 463 -17.05 24.42 64.67
C ASP A 463 -16.15 25.60 65.14
N CYS A 464 -15.22 26.08 64.32
CA CYS A 464 -14.25 27.13 64.66
C CYS A 464 -14.84 28.52 64.90
N ALA A 465 -16.12 28.72 64.57
CA ALA A 465 -16.86 29.91 65.00
C ALA A 465 -17.27 29.83 66.49
N ASP A 466 -17.20 28.64 67.10
CA ASP A 466 -17.48 28.39 68.50
C ASP A 466 -16.28 28.74 69.41
N PRO A 467 -16.45 29.65 70.40
CA PRO A 467 -15.38 30.04 71.33
C PRO A 467 -14.82 28.90 72.18
N ASP A 468 -15.56 27.82 72.37
CA ASP A 468 -15.11 26.64 73.13
C ASP A 468 -14.13 25.77 72.30
N CYS A 469 -13.97 26.07 71.00
CA CYS A 469 -12.98 25.48 70.08
C CYS A 469 -11.64 26.25 70.03
N ILE A 470 -11.43 27.29 70.84
CA ILE A 470 -10.16 28.04 70.86
C ILE A 470 -8.99 27.16 71.33
N GLY A 471 -8.03 26.96 70.43
CA GLY A 471 -6.82 26.16 70.65
C GLY A 471 -7.01 24.66 70.40
N PHE A 472 -8.14 24.27 69.79
CA PHE A 472 -8.27 22.97 69.15
C PHE A 472 -7.50 22.95 67.81
N PRO A 473 -6.82 21.84 67.45
CA PRO A 473 -5.87 21.81 66.32
C PRO A 473 -6.47 22.29 65.00
N ASN A 474 -7.74 21.99 64.76
CA ASN A 474 -8.53 22.37 63.60
C ASN A 474 -8.93 23.86 63.53
N CYS A 475 -8.68 24.67 64.57
CA CYS A 475 -8.95 26.12 64.58
C CYS A 475 -7.68 26.94 64.89
N PHE A 476 -6.54 26.39 64.51
CA PHE A 476 -5.20 26.96 64.66
C PHE A 476 -4.44 26.73 63.37
N GLU A 477 -4.09 27.77 62.65
CA GLU A 477 -3.39 27.71 61.37
C GLU A 477 -1.87 27.78 61.61
N GLY A 478 -1.19 26.64 61.50
CA GLY A 478 0.22 26.52 61.90
C GLY A 478 0.66 25.12 62.32
N ASP A 479 -0.15 24.11 62.00
CA ASP A 479 0.27 22.72 62.00
C ASP A 479 -0.01 22.06 60.65
N THR A 480 0.38 20.80 60.50
CA THR A 480 0.38 20.13 59.19
C THR A 480 -1.01 19.82 58.65
N VAL A 481 -2.08 20.03 59.43
CA VAL A 481 -3.45 19.75 59.02
C VAL A 481 -4.16 21.03 58.59
N THR A 482 -3.98 22.11 59.36
CA THR A 482 -4.64 23.40 59.14
C THR A 482 -3.92 24.34 58.19
N CYS A 483 -2.75 23.94 57.72
CA CYS A 483 -2.04 24.65 56.66
C CYS A 483 -2.30 24.02 55.28
N THR A 484 -3.28 23.11 55.17
CA THR A 484 -3.51 22.30 53.98
C THR A 484 -4.99 21.97 53.72
N ASP A 485 -5.92 22.56 54.48
CA ASP A 485 -7.34 22.17 54.50
C ASP A 485 -8.29 23.15 53.79
N GLY A 486 -7.76 24.16 53.08
CA GLY A 486 -8.52 25.04 52.19
C GLY A 486 -9.31 26.11 52.93
N ILE A 487 -9.11 26.21 54.24
CA ILE A 487 -9.93 26.99 55.17
C ILE A 487 -9.01 28.04 55.83
N ASP A 488 -9.59 29.18 56.16
CA ASP A 488 -8.95 30.23 56.96
C ASP A 488 -9.24 29.87 58.42
N ASN A 489 -8.48 28.91 58.96
CA ASN A 489 -8.75 28.22 60.23
C ASN A 489 -8.56 29.14 61.44
N ASP A 490 -7.82 30.25 61.28
CA ASP A 490 -7.66 31.28 62.31
C ASP A 490 -8.43 32.60 62.02
N ASN A 491 -9.07 32.68 60.85
CA ASN A 491 -9.96 33.74 60.39
C ASN A 491 -9.29 35.11 60.14
N ASP A 492 -8.01 35.13 59.75
CA ASP A 492 -7.26 36.36 59.47
C ASP A 492 -7.31 36.84 58.00
N GLY A 493 -7.78 35.96 57.10
CA GLY A 493 -8.07 36.24 55.70
C GLY A 493 -7.03 35.76 54.68
N ALA A 494 -5.99 35.06 55.12
CA ALA A 494 -5.21 34.15 54.29
C ALA A 494 -5.62 32.69 54.58
N THR A 495 -5.27 31.76 53.70
CA THR A 495 -5.64 30.34 53.79
C THR A 495 -4.42 29.51 53.44
N ASP A 496 -4.09 28.53 54.27
CA ASP A 496 -3.08 27.50 54.05
C ASP A 496 -1.68 28.04 53.71
N CYS A 497 -1.04 27.59 52.62
CA CYS A 497 0.32 27.99 52.24
C CYS A 497 0.43 29.46 51.82
N ALA A 498 -0.69 30.10 51.48
CA ALA A 498 -0.74 31.55 51.31
C ALA A 498 -0.70 32.30 52.65
N ASP A 499 -0.96 31.61 53.78
CA ASP A 499 -0.84 32.13 55.13
C ASP A 499 0.62 32.11 55.62
N SER A 500 1.04 33.24 56.20
CA SER A 500 2.41 33.42 56.69
C SER A 500 2.75 32.57 57.92
N ASP A 501 1.75 32.12 58.67
CA ASP A 501 1.91 31.25 59.82
C ASP A 501 2.12 29.77 59.42
N CYS A 502 1.90 29.43 58.13
CA CYS A 502 2.08 28.10 57.55
C CYS A 502 3.43 27.85 56.85
N ILE A 503 4.29 28.88 56.72
CA ILE A 503 5.56 28.78 56.00
C ILE A 503 6.49 27.71 56.62
N GLY A 504 6.74 26.64 55.86
CA GLY A 504 7.64 25.54 56.23
C GLY A 504 7.03 24.52 57.18
N ILE A 505 5.69 24.48 57.28
CA ILE A 505 4.92 23.57 58.12
C ILE A 505 4.01 22.71 57.24
N GLY A 506 4.04 21.38 57.42
CA GLY A 506 3.15 20.48 56.69
C GLY A 506 3.57 20.28 55.24
N LEU A 507 2.59 20.32 54.34
CA LEU A 507 2.82 20.32 52.90
C LEU A 507 3.33 21.69 52.42
N CYS A 508 3.17 22.77 53.20
CA CYS A 508 3.66 24.10 52.84
C CYS A 508 5.18 24.23 52.84
N GLY A 509 5.77 24.12 51.65
CA GLY A 509 7.19 23.93 51.38
C GLY A 509 7.47 23.92 49.87
N PRO A 510 8.62 23.37 49.40
CA PRO A 510 8.80 23.13 47.98
C PRO A 510 7.68 22.26 47.43
N GLU A 511 7.20 22.57 46.22
CA GLU A 511 6.04 21.94 45.60
C GLU A 511 6.10 20.40 45.60
N ILE A 512 4.97 19.78 45.96
CA ILE A 512 4.69 18.35 45.97
C ILE A 512 3.70 18.10 44.85
N CYS A 513 4.18 17.44 43.82
CA CYS A 513 3.62 17.61 42.48
C CYS A 513 2.45 16.67 42.14
N ASP A 514 1.78 16.09 43.12
CA ASP A 514 0.67 15.13 42.94
C ASP A 514 -0.36 15.20 44.05
N ASP A 515 -0.40 16.30 44.80
CA ASP A 515 -1.32 16.44 45.93
C ASP A 515 -2.42 17.50 45.70
N ASN A 516 -2.48 18.05 44.47
CA ASN A 516 -3.41 19.07 44.00
C ASN A 516 -3.39 20.32 44.86
N PHE A 517 -2.24 20.59 45.48
CA PHE A 517 -2.08 21.61 46.49
C PHE A 517 -0.94 22.57 46.11
N ASP A 518 -1.19 23.87 46.20
CA ASP A 518 -0.17 24.91 45.99
C ASP A 518 0.68 24.97 47.26
N ASN A 519 1.64 24.05 47.36
CA ASN A 519 2.44 23.86 48.55
C ASN A 519 3.41 25.02 48.79
N ASP A 520 3.83 25.71 47.74
CA ASP A 520 4.78 26.81 47.85
C ASP A 520 4.13 28.22 47.87
N GLY A 521 2.85 28.30 47.52
CA GLY A 521 1.96 29.45 47.66
C GLY A 521 2.05 30.48 46.52
N ASP A 522 2.56 30.09 45.34
CA ASP A 522 2.78 30.99 44.21
C ASP A 522 1.59 31.12 43.24
N GLY A 523 0.56 30.29 43.43
CA GLY A 523 -0.70 30.28 42.71
C GLY A 523 -0.83 29.20 41.63
N PHE A 524 0.16 28.32 41.49
CA PHE A 524 0.11 27.14 40.64
C PHE A 524 0.06 25.86 41.51
N VAL A 525 -0.54 24.78 40.99
CA VAL A 525 -0.73 23.52 41.74
C VAL A 525 -0.21 22.35 40.92
N ASP A 526 0.50 21.41 41.54
CA ASP A 526 1.03 20.20 40.90
C ASP A 526 1.69 20.47 39.52
N CYS A 527 1.15 19.88 38.46
CA CYS A 527 1.71 19.87 37.11
C CYS A 527 1.41 21.15 36.35
N LEU A 528 0.52 21.99 36.89
CA LEU A 528 0.36 23.34 36.42
C LEU A 528 1.50 24.23 36.94
N ASP A 529 2.19 23.82 38.01
CA ASP A 529 3.45 24.41 38.47
C ASP A 529 4.68 23.70 37.90
N ILE A 530 4.82 23.77 36.57
CA ILE A 530 5.94 23.18 35.84
C ILE A 530 7.31 23.67 36.37
N ALA A 531 7.38 24.88 36.93
CA ALA A 531 8.65 25.48 37.37
C ALA A 531 9.26 24.71 38.54
N ASP A 532 8.43 24.24 39.47
CA ASP A 532 8.84 23.55 40.68
C ASP A 532 8.56 22.03 40.65
N CYS A 533 7.73 21.55 39.70
CA CYS A 533 7.33 20.15 39.59
C CYS A 533 7.92 19.29 38.47
N LEU A 534 8.77 19.86 37.63
CA LEU A 534 9.39 19.16 36.50
C LEU A 534 10.18 17.90 36.92
N GLY A 535 9.80 16.74 36.38
CA GLY A 535 10.52 15.47 36.53
C GLY A 535 10.23 14.70 37.84
N THR A 536 9.15 15.06 38.55
CA THR A 536 8.69 14.30 39.71
C THR A 536 7.77 13.14 39.28
N PRO A 537 7.70 12.01 40.02
CA PRO A 537 6.84 10.87 39.68
C PRO A 537 5.32 11.17 39.71
N ALA A 538 5.03 12.33 40.26
CA ALA A 538 3.77 12.89 40.69
C ALA A 538 3.13 13.72 39.56
N CYS A 539 3.99 14.43 38.84
CA CYS A 539 3.71 15.03 37.55
C CYS A 539 4.38 14.26 36.43
N PRO A 540 3.72 13.22 35.90
CA PRO A 540 4.18 12.54 34.71
C PRO A 540 3.84 13.36 33.46
N ILE A 541 3.77 14.71 33.56
CA ILE A 541 3.95 15.57 32.39
C ILE A 541 5.34 15.24 31.88
N SER A 542 5.33 14.36 30.90
CA SER A 542 6.51 13.89 30.22
C SER A 542 6.99 15.09 29.42
N ASP A 543 8.32 15.31 29.37
CA ASP A 543 8.87 16.36 28.51
C ASP A 543 8.15 16.29 27.15
N GLY A 544 7.54 17.39 26.72
CA GLY A 544 6.71 17.43 25.51
C GLY A 544 5.19 17.46 25.69
N ASP A 545 4.62 17.31 26.88
CA ASP A 545 3.15 17.30 27.04
C ASP A 545 2.52 18.70 26.78
N GLU A 546 3.17 19.78 27.23
CA GLU A 546 2.73 21.15 26.94
C GLU A 546 3.80 21.99 26.23
N CYS A 547 3.34 23.05 25.55
CA CYS A 547 4.19 24.03 24.86
C CYS A 547 5.36 24.56 25.74
N SER A 548 5.14 24.77 27.04
CA SER A 548 6.17 25.30 27.96
C SER A 548 7.31 24.33 28.24
N ILE A 549 7.10 23.04 27.98
CA ILE A 549 8.05 21.94 28.20
C ILE A 549 8.33 21.16 26.91
N ALA A 550 8.13 21.79 25.75
CA ALA A 550 8.30 21.14 24.46
C ALA A 550 9.70 20.49 24.30
N VAL A 551 9.74 19.27 23.76
CA VAL A 551 10.99 18.52 23.55
C VAL A 551 11.76 19.11 22.37
N GLU A 552 13.07 19.32 22.54
CA GLU A 552 13.91 19.74 21.41
C GLU A 552 14.06 18.61 20.39
N VAL A 553 13.72 18.89 19.13
CA VAL A 553 13.84 17.97 17.99
C VAL A 553 14.83 18.51 16.97
N PHE A 554 15.36 17.62 16.12
CA PHE A 554 16.42 17.93 15.16
C PHE A 554 16.07 17.44 13.74
N ASP A 555 16.88 17.83 12.75
CA ASP A 555 16.74 17.36 11.37
C ASP A 555 16.90 15.83 11.29
N GLY A 556 15.92 15.14 10.69
CA GLY A 556 15.85 13.70 10.59
C GLY A 556 14.73 13.10 11.45
N ALA A 557 14.90 11.84 11.84
CA ALA A 557 13.93 11.08 12.60
C ALA A 557 14.01 11.40 14.10
N ASN A 558 12.87 11.76 14.69
CA ASN A 558 12.71 11.97 16.12
C ASN A 558 11.64 11.00 16.62
N ALA A 559 11.96 10.14 17.59
CA ALA A 559 10.96 9.26 18.18
C ALA A 559 9.92 10.11 18.94
N ILE A 560 8.64 9.78 18.75
CA ILE A 560 7.52 10.40 19.46
C ILE A 560 6.67 9.31 20.12
N ASP A 561 6.19 9.60 21.32
CA ASP A 561 5.22 8.79 22.04
C ASP A 561 4.22 9.74 22.68
N THR A 562 2.98 9.74 22.21
CA THR A 562 1.93 10.61 22.71
C THR A 562 0.97 9.92 23.67
N ASN A 563 1.15 8.62 23.93
CA ASN A 563 0.37 7.90 24.93
C ASN A 563 0.43 8.51 26.35
N PRO A 564 1.55 9.06 26.83
CA PRO A 564 1.60 9.66 28.16
C PRO A 564 1.04 11.08 28.22
N TYR A 565 0.73 11.71 27.07
CA TYR A 565 0.34 13.11 26.99
C TYR A 565 -1.16 13.33 27.18
N THR A 566 -1.50 14.51 27.70
CA THR A 566 -2.88 14.94 27.93
C THR A 566 -3.38 15.83 26.79
N PRO A 567 -4.70 16.03 26.66
CA PRO A 567 -5.23 17.02 25.74
C PRO A 567 -4.86 18.46 26.14
N SER A 568 -4.15 19.18 25.27
CA SER A 568 -3.77 20.56 25.52
C SER A 568 -4.98 21.52 25.42
N ALA A 569 -5.02 22.48 26.34
CA ALA A 569 -6.03 23.55 26.36
C ALA A 569 -5.87 24.57 25.21
N ASP A 570 -4.74 24.54 24.50
CA ASP A 570 -4.52 25.35 23.32
C ASP A 570 -5.41 24.89 22.16
N ALA A 571 -6.23 25.80 21.63
CA ALA A 571 -7.11 25.51 20.50
C ALA A 571 -6.32 25.16 19.22
N SER A 572 -6.72 24.07 18.55
CA SER A 572 -6.25 23.72 17.21
C SER A 572 -7.04 24.49 16.14
N ASN A 573 -6.35 25.16 15.20
CA ASN A 573 -6.99 25.88 14.10
C ASN A 573 -7.22 24.96 12.88
N ALA A 574 -8.22 24.06 12.98
CA ALA A 574 -8.59 23.14 11.89
C ALA A 574 -8.94 23.84 10.56
N GLY A 575 -9.21 25.16 10.57
CA GLY A 575 -9.47 25.95 9.37
C GLY A 575 -8.28 26.11 8.41
N LEU A 576 -7.05 25.83 8.87
CA LEU A 576 -5.85 25.76 8.03
C LEU A 576 -5.75 24.46 7.23
N CYS A 577 -6.54 23.45 7.59
CA CYS A 577 -6.50 22.06 7.11
C CYS A 577 -7.78 21.64 6.33
N PRO A 578 -8.27 22.42 5.35
CA PRO A 578 -9.47 22.02 4.64
C PRO A 578 -9.23 20.73 3.85
N ALA A 579 -10.07 19.72 4.08
CA ALA A 579 -10.09 18.44 3.36
C ALA A 579 -8.87 17.52 3.60
N THR A 580 -8.15 17.69 4.71
CA THR A 580 -7.10 16.76 5.16
C THR A 580 -7.54 15.94 6.37
N PHE A 581 -8.86 15.80 6.59
CA PHE A 581 -9.44 15.02 7.69
C PHE A 581 -8.99 15.34 9.12
N PHE A 582 -8.38 16.50 9.34
CA PHE A 582 -7.91 16.97 10.65
C PHE A 582 -8.95 16.78 11.77
N GLY A 583 -8.61 15.95 12.76
CA GLY A 583 -9.48 15.46 13.83
C GLY A 583 -9.44 16.30 15.10
N ALA A 584 -9.45 15.61 16.25
CA ALA A 584 -9.43 16.22 17.57
C ALA A 584 -8.05 16.78 17.94
N ASN A 585 -6.96 16.23 17.38
CA ASN A 585 -5.58 16.48 17.80
C ASN A 585 -5.42 16.34 19.32
N ASP A 586 -5.92 15.22 19.83
CA ASP A 586 -6.02 14.89 21.26
C ASP A 586 -4.77 14.12 21.75
N MET A 587 -4.49 14.09 23.05
CA MET A 587 -3.25 13.50 23.61
C MET A 587 -2.02 13.98 22.84
N ASP A 588 -1.76 15.29 22.89
CA ASP A 588 -0.87 15.95 21.93
C ASP A 588 0.50 16.30 22.51
N GLY A 589 1.55 15.91 21.78
CA GLY A 589 2.93 16.24 22.11
C GLY A 589 3.43 17.50 21.39
N TRP A 590 4.25 18.28 22.08
CA TRP A 590 4.88 19.52 21.66
C TRP A 590 6.38 19.34 21.49
N CYS A 591 6.85 19.65 20.28
CA CYS A 591 8.26 19.61 19.91
C CYS A 591 8.74 21.02 19.54
N LEU A 592 9.88 21.44 20.09
CA LEU A 592 10.56 22.68 19.74
C LEU A 592 11.65 22.40 18.71
N TYR A 593 11.50 22.98 17.52
CA TYR A 593 12.44 22.84 16.42
C TYR A 593 13.11 24.18 16.08
N THR A 594 14.43 24.19 15.86
CA THR A 594 15.15 25.35 15.33
C THR A 594 15.62 25.07 13.92
N ALA A 595 15.08 25.80 12.94
CA ALA A 595 15.39 25.56 11.54
C ALA A 595 16.88 25.76 11.23
N THR A 596 17.48 24.78 10.57
CA THR A 596 18.92 24.78 10.27
C THR A 596 19.27 25.52 8.98
N ALA A 597 18.33 25.63 8.04
CA ALA A 597 18.51 26.27 6.74
C ALA A 597 17.27 27.07 6.30
N ASP A 598 17.47 28.00 5.36
CA ASP A 598 16.37 28.62 4.61
C ASP A 598 15.92 27.62 3.53
N ALA A 599 14.90 26.81 3.82
CA ALA A 599 14.47 25.71 2.95
C ALA A 599 12.96 25.43 3.07
N SER A 600 12.43 24.63 2.14
CA SER A 600 11.16 23.94 2.36
C SER A 600 11.43 22.74 3.25
N TYR A 601 10.62 22.54 4.28
CA TYR A 601 10.74 21.40 5.18
C TYR A 601 9.55 20.48 5.00
N GLU A 602 9.83 19.20 4.78
CA GLU A 602 8.87 18.12 4.91
C GLU A 602 8.86 17.68 6.37
N ILE A 603 7.72 17.86 7.03
CA ILE A 603 7.50 17.47 8.41
C ILE A 603 6.37 16.46 8.42
N HIS A 604 6.65 15.23 8.86
CA HIS A 604 5.67 14.16 8.79
C HIS A 604 5.83 13.08 9.86
N THR A 605 4.75 12.36 10.10
CA THR A 605 4.65 11.25 11.08
C THR A 605 4.59 9.87 10.44
N CYS A 606 4.89 9.76 9.13
CA CYS A 606 4.97 8.48 8.42
C CYS A 606 5.90 7.49 9.14
N ASP A 607 5.31 6.40 9.60
CA ASP A 607 5.90 5.29 10.35
C ASP A 607 4.99 4.07 10.22
N GLN A 608 5.50 2.92 9.78
CA GLN A 608 4.67 1.71 9.58
C GLN A 608 3.96 1.25 10.86
N ALA A 609 4.54 1.51 12.03
CA ALA A 609 3.95 1.22 13.34
C ALA A 609 3.28 2.45 13.97
N GLY A 610 3.10 3.53 13.20
CA GLY A 610 2.52 4.79 13.64
C GLY A 610 1.01 4.73 13.86
N PHE A 611 0.49 5.77 14.48
CA PHE A 611 -0.93 5.95 14.77
C PHE A 611 -1.57 6.98 13.82
N ASP A 612 -2.90 7.10 13.90
CA ASP A 612 -3.69 8.12 13.20
C ASP A 612 -3.43 9.50 13.80
N SER A 613 -2.51 10.23 13.16
CA SER A 613 -1.88 11.41 13.72
C SER A 613 -2.35 12.70 13.03
N ASP A 614 -2.61 13.73 13.81
CA ASP A 614 -2.83 15.10 13.39
C ASP A 614 -1.59 15.96 13.71
N LEU A 615 -1.23 16.88 12.80
CA LEU A 615 -0.03 17.72 12.93
C LEU A 615 -0.31 19.21 12.73
N LEU A 616 0.24 20.05 13.62
CA LEU A 616 0.28 21.51 13.50
C LEU A 616 1.71 22.04 13.62
N VAL A 617 2.00 23.13 12.91
CA VAL A 617 3.25 23.88 13.02
C VAL A 617 2.97 25.35 13.33
N TYR A 618 3.67 25.90 14.32
CA TYR A 618 3.57 27.29 14.77
C TYR A 618 4.91 28.03 14.57
N ASP A 619 4.85 29.30 14.15
CA ASP A 619 6.02 30.20 14.17
C ASP A 619 6.21 30.76 15.58
N PHE A 620 6.97 30.03 16.40
CA PHE A 620 7.20 30.38 17.80
C PHE A 620 8.04 31.65 17.97
N THR A 621 8.92 31.92 17.01
CA THR A 621 9.68 33.18 16.97
C THR A 621 8.77 34.38 16.75
N ALA A 622 7.80 34.26 15.84
CA ALA A 622 6.78 35.30 15.62
C ALA A 622 5.86 35.49 16.82
N ALA A 623 5.58 34.41 17.58
CA ALA A 623 4.89 34.45 18.86
C ALA A 623 5.71 35.11 20.00
N GLY A 624 7.01 35.37 19.77
CA GLY A 624 7.89 35.99 20.77
C GLY A 624 8.54 35.01 21.75
N GLY A 625 8.48 33.71 21.46
CA GLY A 625 9.05 32.65 22.31
C GLY A 625 8.26 32.40 23.59
N ASP A 626 6.94 32.60 23.54
CA ASP A 626 6.05 32.51 24.71
C ASP A 626 4.73 31.83 24.32
N CYS A 627 4.38 30.76 25.03
CA CYS A 627 3.18 29.94 24.80
C CYS A 627 1.89 30.75 24.90
N ALA A 628 1.87 31.85 25.68
CA ALA A 628 0.69 32.71 25.78
C ALA A 628 0.28 33.39 24.45
N PHE A 629 1.15 33.37 23.43
CA PHE A 629 0.94 34.07 22.16
C PHE A 629 1.01 33.16 20.92
N ILE A 630 0.99 31.83 21.07
CA ILE A 630 1.07 30.90 19.93
C ILE A 630 -0.20 30.93 19.07
N GLN A 631 -1.35 31.23 19.69
CA GLN A 631 -2.65 31.31 19.01
C GLN A 631 -2.66 32.39 17.93
N GLY A 632 -2.91 31.98 16.68
CA GLY A 632 -2.88 32.85 15.50
C GLY A 632 -1.52 32.94 14.79
N ASN A 633 -0.51 32.19 15.26
CA ASN A 633 0.80 32.02 14.60
C ASN A 633 0.97 30.62 14.00
N GLU A 634 -0.11 29.87 13.80
CA GLU A 634 -0.11 28.60 13.06
C GLU A 634 0.22 28.87 11.58
N ILE A 635 1.13 28.06 11.00
CA ILE A 635 1.62 28.24 9.63
C ILE A 635 1.35 27.06 8.71
N ALA A 636 1.18 25.85 9.27
CA ALA A 636 0.84 24.65 8.52
C ALA A 636 0.11 23.65 9.42
N CYS A 637 -0.71 22.80 8.81
CA CYS A 637 -1.29 21.66 9.48
C CYS A 637 -1.65 20.57 8.45
N ASN A 638 -1.79 19.32 8.91
CA ASN A 638 -2.35 18.21 8.14
C ASN A 638 -2.93 17.17 9.13
N GLY A 639 -3.88 16.35 8.70
CA GLY A 639 -4.38 15.21 9.49
C GLY A 639 -4.00 13.92 8.75
N ASP A 640 -4.58 13.75 7.57
CA ASP A 640 -4.27 12.62 6.70
C ASP A 640 -3.51 13.08 5.46
N SER A 641 -2.48 12.31 5.10
CA SER A 641 -1.72 12.47 3.87
C SER A 641 -1.56 11.15 3.12
N THR A 642 -1.40 11.27 1.81
CA THR A 642 -1.02 10.19 0.89
C THR A 642 0.19 10.58 0.05
N ALA A 643 0.91 11.64 0.45
CA ALA A 643 1.95 12.28 -0.35
C ALA A 643 3.26 11.49 -0.45
N LEU A 644 3.58 10.69 0.57
CA LEU A 644 4.81 9.91 0.66
C LEU A 644 4.58 8.46 0.20
N PRO A 645 5.50 7.88 -0.61
CA PRO A 645 5.37 6.54 -1.18
C PRO A 645 5.96 5.40 -0.32
N GLY A 646 6.51 5.70 0.87
CA GLY A 646 7.11 4.69 1.76
C GLY A 646 6.07 3.88 2.56
N PRO A 647 6.48 2.85 3.31
CA PRO A 647 5.58 2.10 4.19
C PRO A 647 5.16 2.98 5.37
N CYS A 648 4.15 3.82 5.14
CA CYS A 648 3.50 4.62 6.17
C CYS A 648 2.27 3.88 6.71
N GLN A 649 1.92 4.12 7.96
CA GLN A 649 0.57 3.84 8.45
C GLN A 649 -0.49 4.55 7.60
N ALA A 650 -1.72 4.04 7.58
CA ALA A 650 -2.76 4.54 6.67
C ALA A 650 -3.14 6.03 6.87
N PHE A 651 -2.95 6.58 8.07
CA PHE A 651 -3.42 7.91 8.48
C PHE A 651 -2.30 8.74 9.12
N TYR A 652 -1.23 8.97 8.38
CA TYR A 652 -0.15 9.85 8.82
C TYR A 652 -0.37 11.29 8.40
N SER A 653 0.21 12.19 9.16
CA SER A 653 0.27 13.61 8.87
C SER A 653 1.52 13.98 8.10
N HIS A 654 1.40 14.86 7.11
CA HIS A 654 2.54 15.45 6.38
C HIS A 654 2.25 16.89 5.98
N VAL A 655 3.19 17.79 6.27
CA VAL A 655 3.18 19.17 5.79
C VAL A 655 4.49 19.49 5.06
N GLU A 656 4.37 20.29 4.01
CA GLU A 656 5.51 20.95 3.37
C GLU A 656 5.43 22.45 3.68
N VAL A 657 6.40 22.98 4.45
CA VAL A 657 6.36 24.35 4.95
C VAL A 657 7.71 25.06 4.80
N PRO A 658 7.75 26.29 4.26
CA PRO A 658 9.01 27.04 4.18
C PRO A 658 9.42 27.59 5.55
N LEU A 659 10.61 27.20 6.02
CA LEU A 659 11.17 27.68 7.29
C LEU A 659 12.43 28.53 7.06
N VAL A 660 12.74 29.38 8.03
CA VAL A 660 13.88 30.33 7.97
C VAL A 660 14.93 29.92 8.99
N SER A 661 16.18 29.83 8.55
CA SER A 661 17.32 29.42 9.37
C SER A 661 17.43 30.26 10.65
N GLY A 662 17.56 29.59 11.78
CA GLY A 662 17.73 30.18 13.11
C GLY A 662 16.42 30.64 13.78
N ASN A 663 15.28 30.58 13.10
CA ASN A 663 13.99 30.74 13.76
C ASN A 663 13.58 29.45 14.47
N GLN A 664 12.87 29.61 15.59
CA GLN A 664 12.24 28.55 16.36
C GLN A 664 10.78 28.36 15.95
N TYR A 665 10.37 27.10 15.87
CA TYR A 665 9.04 26.63 15.51
C TYR A 665 8.57 25.59 16.53
N LEU A 666 7.29 25.59 16.86
CA LEU A 666 6.67 24.51 17.62
C LEU A 666 5.93 23.59 16.67
N ILE A 667 6.10 22.28 16.87
CA ILE A 667 5.40 21.23 16.13
C ILE A 667 4.56 20.48 17.15
N ARG A 668 3.24 20.46 16.94
CA ARG A 668 2.27 19.78 17.80
C ARG A 668 1.77 18.55 17.05
N VAL A 669 1.86 17.39 17.67
CA VAL A 669 1.42 16.10 17.10
C VAL A 669 0.47 15.43 18.09
N GLY A 670 -0.75 15.15 17.67
CA GLY A 670 -1.76 14.46 18.48
C GLY A 670 -2.52 13.44 17.65
N SER A 671 -3.52 12.79 18.24
CA SER A 671 -4.33 11.79 17.55
C SER A 671 -5.60 12.38 16.92
N TRP A 672 -6.06 11.76 15.84
CA TRP A 672 -7.32 12.13 15.20
C TRP A 672 -8.54 11.93 16.10
N ALA A 673 -8.60 10.80 16.82
CA ALA A 673 -9.67 10.48 17.76
C ALA A 673 -9.37 11.00 19.17
N ALA A 674 -10.41 11.29 19.95
CA ALA A 674 -10.26 11.61 21.36
C ALA A 674 -9.77 10.38 22.16
N GLY A 675 -8.72 10.54 22.96
CA GLY A 675 -8.08 9.49 23.75
C GLY A 675 -7.23 8.49 22.94
N GLY A 676 -6.81 8.85 21.73
CA GLY A 676 -6.20 7.93 20.74
C GLY A 676 -4.68 8.05 20.55
N GLY A 677 -3.91 8.43 21.59
CA GLY A 677 -2.46 8.60 21.51
C GLY A 677 -1.70 7.36 21.01
N GLY A 678 -0.44 7.55 20.60
CA GLY A 678 0.36 6.47 20.03
C GLY A 678 1.85 6.78 19.93
N THR A 679 2.62 5.76 19.56
CA THR A 679 4.05 5.88 19.28
C THR A 679 4.32 6.01 17.79
N GLY A 680 5.40 6.68 17.41
CA GLY A 680 5.85 6.75 16.03
C GLY A 680 7.10 7.61 15.86
N THR A 681 7.31 8.12 14.65
CA THR A 681 8.48 8.93 14.31
C THR A 681 8.06 10.26 13.68
N LEU A 682 8.46 11.38 14.28
CA LEU A 682 8.40 12.71 13.68
C LEU A 682 9.66 12.96 12.85
N ASN A 683 9.51 12.94 11.53
CA ASN A 683 10.58 13.23 10.59
C ASN A 683 10.55 14.70 10.19
N ILE A 684 11.69 15.37 10.30
CA ILE A 684 11.88 16.77 9.89
C ILE A 684 12.99 16.82 8.86
N VAL A 685 12.66 16.96 7.59
CA VAL A 685 13.63 16.87 6.50
C VAL A 685 13.66 18.18 5.72
N ALA A 686 14.85 18.80 5.68
CA ALA A 686 15.08 20.00 4.90
C ALA A 686 15.29 19.66 3.41
N THR A 687 14.38 20.14 2.55
CA THR A 687 14.57 20.10 1.10
C THR A 687 15.44 21.29 0.67
N LEU A 688 16.76 21.09 0.76
CA LEU A 688 17.78 22.11 0.45
C LEU A 688 17.85 22.45 -1.04
N CYS A 689 17.45 21.52 -1.91
CA CYS A 689 17.29 21.74 -3.34
C CYS A 689 16.13 20.90 -3.87
N PRO A 690 15.07 21.52 -4.42
CA PRO A 690 13.91 20.78 -4.90
C PRO A 690 14.26 19.92 -6.12
N PRO A 691 13.51 18.83 -6.38
CA PRO A 691 13.72 18.00 -7.55
C PRO A 691 13.42 18.77 -8.85
N VAL A 692 14.07 18.36 -9.93
CA VAL A 692 13.65 18.76 -11.29
C VAL A 692 12.33 18.05 -11.60
N VAL A 693 11.36 18.75 -12.21
CA VAL A 693 10.04 18.18 -12.51
C VAL A 693 9.69 18.25 -13.98
N GLY A 694 8.87 17.30 -14.44
CA GLY A 694 8.40 17.22 -15.82
C GLY A 694 9.47 16.79 -16.82
N LEU A 695 10.41 15.93 -16.39
CA LEU A 695 11.42 15.36 -17.28
C LEU A 695 10.75 14.47 -18.34
N GLY A 696 11.00 14.79 -19.60
CA GLY A 696 10.65 13.98 -20.75
C GLY A 696 11.80 13.91 -21.73
N TYR A 697 11.63 13.09 -22.77
CA TYR A 697 12.61 12.97 -23.85
C TYR A 697 11.96 12.80 -25.22
N THR A 698 12.74 13.09 -26.25
CA THR A 698 12.48 12.70 -27.64
C THR A 698 13.76 12.16 -28.26
N SER A 699 13.68 11.04 -28.98
CA SER A 699 14.79 10.46 -29.74
C SER A 699 14.64 10.77 -31.23
N ASP A 700 15.73 11.21 -31.88
CA ASP A 700 15.79 11.36 -33.32
C ASP A 700 16.25 10.07 -33.98
N CYS A 701 15.37 9.48 -34.80
CA CYS A 701 15.57 8.16 -35.39
C CYS A 701 16.64 8.08 -36.49
N VAL A 702 17.22 9.21 -36.91
CA VAL A 702 18.21 9.26 -37.99
C VAL A 702 19.60 9.59 -37.44
N SER A 703 19.67 10.55 -36.52
CA SER A 703 20.91 10.99 -35.90
C SER A 703 21.25 10.21 -34.64
N GLY A 704 20.27 9.60 -33.97
CA GLY A 704 20.44 9.00 -32.65
C GLY A 704 20.52 10.05 -31.53
N ASP A 705 20.16 11.30 -31.80
CA ASP A 705 20.18 12.37 -30.79
C ASP A 705 19.00 12.18 -29.80
N VAL A 706 19.28 12.28 -28.50
CA VAL A 706 18.24 12.32 -27.45
C VAL A 706 18.12 13.75 -26.94
N THR A 707 16.93 14.34 -27.07
CA THR A 707 16.63 15.64 -26.46
C THR A 707 15.79 15.45 -25.21
N LEU A 708 16.36 15.83 -24.07
CA LEU A 708 15.68 15.90 -22.78
C LEU A 708 15.03 17.28 -22.62
N ASN A 709 13.88 17.32 -21.94
CA ASN A 709 13.17 18.55 -21.61
C ASN A 709 12.55 18.47 -20.22
N TRP A 710 12.53 19.58 -19.49
CA TRP A 710 11.95 19.67 -18.14
C TRP A 710 11.38 21.07 -17.84
N THR A 711 10.70 21.21 -16.71
CA THR A 711 10.10 22.49 -16.29
C THR A 711 11.16 23.39 -15.64
N ALA A 712 11.11 24.70 -15.92
CA ALA A 712 12.03 25.67 -15.34
C ALA A 712 11.94 25.70 -13.80
N GLY A 713 13.09 25.64 -13.13
CA GLY A 713 13.24 25.80 -11.68
C GLY A 713 14.26 26.86 -11.30
N THR A 714 14.43 27.11 -10.01
CA THR A 714 15.44 28.05 -9.47
C THR A 714 16.64 27.27 -8.92
N PHE A 715 17.53 26.87 -9.83
CA PHE A 715 18.78 26.18 -9.48
C PHE A 715 19.99 27.10 -9.72
N ASP A 716 21.12 26.80 -9.09
CA ASP A 716 22.41 27.41 -9.45
C ASP A 716 22.98 26.76 -10.72
N SER A 717 22.90 25.42 -10.79
CA SER A 717 23.25 24.60 -11.94
C SER A 717 22.37 23.36 -12.03
N ILE A 718 22.38 22.67 -13.17
CA ILE A 718 21.68 21.39 -13.37
C ILE A 718 22.71 20.36 -13.86
N GLU A 719 22.71 19.17 -13.28
CA GLU A 719 23.58 18.06 -13.70
C GLU A 719 22.78 17.04 -14.51
N ILE A 720 23.38 16.57 -15.61
CA ILE A 720 22.83 15.54 -16.49
C ILE A 720 23.71 14.31 -16.42
N LEU A 721 23.15 13.18 -15.97
CA LEU A 721 23.82 11.89 -15.96
C LEU A 721 23.15 10.95 -16.96
N ARG A 722 23.96 10.10 -17.58
CA ARG A 722 23.52 8.99 -18.42
C ARG A 722 24.22 7.73 -17.95
N ASP A 723 23.43 6.69 -17.64
CA ASP A 723 23.89 5.41 -17.09
C ASP A 723 24.78 5.62 -15.85
N GLN A 724 24.31 6.47 -14.93
CA GLN A 724 25.01 6.89 -13.70
C GLN A 724 26.31 7.69 -13.92
N VAL A 725 26.64 8.06 -15.16
CA VAL A 725 27.82 8.86 -15.49
C VAL A 725 27.41 10.29 -15.80
N LEU A 726 27.98 11.27 -15.09
CA LEU A 726 27.79 12.69 -15.38
C LEU A 726 28.32 13.03 -16.79
N ILE A 727 27.43 13.47 -17.67
CA ILE A 727 27.74 13.83 -19.07
C ILE A 727 27.75 15.33 -19.33
N ASP A 728 26.99 16.13 -18.57
CA ASP A 728 27.04 17.61 -18.66
C ASP A 728 26.57 18.32 -17.38
N THR A 729 26.93 19.60 -17.27
CA THR A 729 26.45 20.53 -16.23
C THR A 729 25.99 21.84 -16.88
N LEU A 730 24.71 22.13 -16.74
CA LEU A 730 24.02 23.26 -17.37
C LEU A 730 23.82 24.43 -16.38
N GLY A 731 23.44 25.59 -16.91
CA GLY A 731 23.03 26.72 -16.07
C GLY A 731 21.69 26.42 -15.41
N GLY A 732 21.49 26.86 -14.16
CA GLY A 732 20.28 26.50 -13.41
C GLY A 732 18.94 27.00 -13.95
N GLY A 733 18.95 27.84 -15.01
CA GLY A 733 17.75 28.25 -15.73
C GLY A 733 17.51 27.49 -17.05
N ASP A 734 18.36 26.53 -17.40
CA ASP A 734 18.19 25.71 -18.59
C ASP A 734 17.04 24.70 -18.41
N THR A 735 16.32 24.41 -19.50
CA THR A 735 15.12 23.56 -19.49
C THR A 735 15.19 22.39 -20.48
N THR A 736 16.34 22.23 -21.14
CA THR A 736 16.54 21.22 -22.18
C THR A 736 18.01 20.89 -22.36
N TYR A 737 18.29 19.66 -22.78
CA TYR A 737 19.60 19.16 -23.13
C TYR A 737 19.50 18.23 -24.34
N THR A 738 20.46 18.26 -25.25
CA THR A 738 20.54 17.31 -26.36
C THR A 738 21.82 16.50 -26.25
N ASP A 739 21.69 15.18 -26.16
CA ASP A 739 22.76 14.19 -26.17
C ASP A 739 22.93 13.63 -27.59
N PRO A 740 24.00 13.99 -28.32
CA PRO A 740 24.06 13.72 -29.74
C PRO A 740 24.65 12.34 -30.08
N GLY A 741 24.10 11.69 -31.11
CA GLY A 741 24.75 10.59 -31.82
C GLY A 741 24.84 9.27 -31.07
N LEU A 742 23.79 8.89 -30.32
CA LEU A 742 23.76 7.63 -29.58
C LEU A 742 23.51 6.46 -30.51
N ALA A 743 24.12 5.31 -30.19
CA ALA A 743 23.81 4.06 -30.85
C ALA A 743 22.42 3.58 -30.43
N ALA A 744 21.78 2.74 -31.24
CA ALA A 744 20.48 2.17 -30.89
C ALA A 744 20.56 1.38 -29.56
N GLY A 745 19.61 1.62 -28.66
CA GLY A 745 19.57 1.03 -27.32
C GLY A 745 18.78 1.89 -26.32
N ASN A 746 18.62 1.38 -25.11
CA ASN A 746 18.02 2.12 -23.98
C ASN A 746 19.13 2.80 -23.18
N TYR A 747 18.90 4.07 -22.81
CA TYR A 747 19.82 4.84 -21.97
C TYR A 747 19.06 5.41 -20.77
N PHE A 748 19.62 5.22 -19.58
CA PHE A 748 19.04 5.73 -18.35
C PHE A 748 19.56 7.13 -18.08
N TYR A 749 18.67 8.13 -18.05
CA TYR A 749 19.02 9.51 -17.77
C TYR A 749 18.59 9.92 -16.37
N GLN A 750 19.43 10.74 -15.74
CA GLN A 750 19.11 11.44 -14.49
C GLN A 750 19.38 12.93 -14.69
N VAL A 751 18.44 13.77 -14.25
CA VAL A 751 18.53 15.22 -14.29
C VAL A 751 18.27 15.76 -12.90
N GLN A 752 19.25 16.46 -12.33
CA GLN A 752 19.16 16.95 -10.95
C GLN A 752 19.58 18.42 -10.85
N GLY A 753 18.85 19.18 -10.03
CA GLY A 753 19.20 20.56 -9.72
C GLY A 753 20.30 20.62 -8.66
N VAL A 754 21.08 21.70 -8.68
CA VAL A 754 22.06 22.01 -7.64
C VAL A 754 21.74 23.38 -7.04
N CYS A 755 21.59 23.45 -5.72
CA CYS A 755 21.25 24.66 -4.99
C CYS A 755 22.21 24.86 -3.82
N ALA A 756 22.96 25.97 -3.83
CA ALA A 756 23.98 26.29 -2.84
C ALA A 756 25.01 25.16 -2.59
N GLY A 757 25.26 24.31 -3.60
CA GLY A 757 26.15 23.15 -3.53
C GLY A 757 25.48 21.84 -3.08
N ASN A 758 24.19 21.84 -2.75
CA ASN A 758 23.42 20.63 -2.45
C ASN A 758 22.77 20.10 -3.73
N LEU A 759 22.83 18.78 -3.93
CA LEU A 759 22.11 18.10 -5.01
C LEU A 759 20.65 17.91 -4.59
N GLY A 760 19.72 18.27 -5.48
CA GLY A 760 18.32 17.86 -5.34
C GLY A 760 18.13 16.42 -5.80
N THR A 761 17.00 15.82 -5.42
CA THR A 761 16.62 14.49 -5.90
C THR A 761 16.56 14.47 -7.44
N ALA A 762 17.16 13.46 -8.04
CA ALA A 762 17.24 13.35 -9.49
C ALA A 762 15.91 12.92 -10.10
N ALA A 763 15.47 13.62 -11.15
CA ALA A 763 14.42 13.14 -12.03
C ALA A 763 15.02 12.13 -13.02
N THR A 764 14.33 11.02 -13.25
CA THR A 764 14.87 9.93 -14.07
C THR A 764 13.97 9.59 -15.26
N THR A 765 14.57 9.17 -16.38
CA THR A 765 13.83 8.63 -17.53
C THR A 765 14.68 7.65 -18.32
N ILE A 766 14.05 6.66 -18.97
CA ILE A 766 14.73 5.73 -19.89
C ILE A 766 14.42 6.17 -21.31
N ALA A 767 15.43 6.67 -22.01
CA ALA A 767 15.30 7.03 -23.41
C ALA A 767 15.60 5.82 -24.30
N ASN A 768 14.60 5.34 -25.04
CA ASN A 768 14.83 4.40 -26.13
C ASN A 768 15.35 5.17 -27.34
N VAL A 769 16.57 4.84 -27.77
CA VAL A 769 17.12 5.29 -29.04
C VAL A 769 16.93 4.16 -30.03
N ALA A 770 15.97 4.30 -30.92
CA ALA A 770 15.95 3.54 -32.15
C ALA A 770 16.58 4.36 -33.27
N SER A 771 17.35 3.72 -34.14
CA SER A 771 17.96 4.37 -35.28
C SER A 771 17.86 3.51 -36.53
N TYR A 772 17.59 4.13 -37.67
CA TYR A 772 17.69 3.51 -38.98
C TYR A 772 18.43 4.45 -39.95
N GLY A 773 19.17 3.87 -40.89
CA GLY A 773 20.03 4.56 -41.84
C GLY A 773 19.31 5.22 -43.01
N GLY A 774 17.98 5.43 -42.92
CA GLY A 774 17.15 5.98 -44.01
C GLY A 774 16.56 4.92 -44.94
N GLU A 775 16.50 3.67 -44.50
CA GLU A 775 15.77 2.58 -45.14
C GLU A 775 14.28 2.95 -45.31
N THR A 776 13.64 2.37 -46.33
CA THR A 776 12.23 2.64 -46.66
C THR A 776 11.28 1.71 -45.93
N ASP A 777 11.79 0.64 -45.34
CA ASP A 777 11.01 -0.45 -44.80
C ASP A 777 11.51 -0.82 -43.40
N VAL A 778 10.60 -1.21 -42.52
CA VAL A 778 10.93 -1.82 -41.23
C VAL A 778 10.34 -3.23 -41.15
N ILE A 779 11.13 -4.18 -40.68
CA ILE A 779 10.70 -5.53 -40.33
C ILE A 779 10.64 -5.61 -38.81
N PHE A 780 9.44 -5.82 -38.28
CA PHE A 780 9.21 -6.18 -36.90
C PHE A 780 9.33 -7.70 -36.78
N ALA A 781 10.54 -8.14 -36.43
CA ALA A 781 10.92 -9.54 -36.23
C ALA A 781 10.57 -9.95 -34.79
N VAL A 782 9.28 -9.98 -34.49
CA VAL A 782 8.75 -10.29 -33.16
C VAL A 782 8.30 -11.76 -33.03
N GLU A 783 8.29 -12.51 -34.13
CA GLU A 783 8.12 -13.96 -34.13
C GLU A 783 9.10 -14.65 -33.17
N LEU A 784 8.61 -15.62 -32.39
CA LEU A 784 9.46 -16.43 -31.53
C LEU A 784 10.13 -17.53 -32.37
N PRO A 785 11.27 -18.08 -31.92
CA PRO A 785 12.00 -19.08 -32.72
C PRO A 785 11.20 -20.37 -32.95
N ASP A 786 10.94 -20.72 -34.22
CA ASP A 786 10.22 -21.93 -34.62
C ASP A 786 10.88 -22.68 -35.81
N GLN A 787 10.12 -23.47 -36.59
CA GLN A 787 10.63 -24.18 -37.77
C GLN A 787 10.58 -23.37 -39.08
N ILE A 788 9.84 -22.26 -39.11
CA ILE A 788 9.59 -21.43 -40.29
C ILE A 788 10.01 -19.99 -39.99
N ASP A 789 11.21 -19.64 -40.43
CA ASP A 789 11.78 -18.31 -40.25
C ASP A 789 11.21 -17.34 -41.30
N SER A 790 10.08 -16.73 -40.96
CA SER A 790 9.36 -15.76 -41.80
C SER A 790 10.19 -14.50 -42.01
N VAL A 791 10.92 -14.06 -40.98
CA VAL A 791 11.84 -12.92 -41.05
C VAL A 791 12.94 -13.15 -42.08
N ALA A 792 13.63 -14.29 -42.04
CA ALA A 792 14.70 -14.59 -42.99
C ALA A 792 14.16 -14.77 -44.42
N ALA A 793 12.98 -15.38 -44.57
CA ALA A 793 12.32 -15.53 -45.87
C ALA A 793 11.98 -14.16 -46.48
N LEU A 794 11.39 -13.26 -45.69
CA LEU A 794 11.07 -11.91 -46.12
C LEU A 794 12.33 -11.09 -46.41
N GLN A 795 13.36 -11.13 -45.56
CA GLN A 795 14.63 -10.45 -45.80
C GLN A 795 15.24 -10.87 -47.15
N ALA A 796 15.27 -12.17 -47.44
CA ALA A 796 15.77 -12.69 -48.72
C ALA A 796 14.91 -12.22 -49.92
N ALA A 797 13.58 -12.15 -49.75
CA ALA A 797 12.67 -11.69 -50.78
C ALA A 797 12.78 -10.18 -51.03
N LEU A 798 12.93 -9.37 -49.98
CA LEU A 798 13.15 -7.92 -50.06
C LEU A 798 14.51 -7.61 -50.70
N ASP A 799 15.57 -8.35 -50.33
CA ASP A 799 16.89 -8.27 -50.96
C ASP A 799 16.81 -8.56 -52.47
N ALA A 800 16.06 -9.59 -52.86
CA ALA A 800 15.85 -9.96 -54.27
C ALA A 800 15.13 -8.85 -55.06
N ASN A 801 14.25 -8.10 -54.39
CA ASN A 801 13.52 -6.96 -54.94
C ASN A 801 14.25 -5.61 -54.76
N GLY A 802 15.45 -5.61 -54.18
CA GLY A 802 16.27 -4.40 -54.00
C GLY A 802 15.71 -3.39 -53.00
N ILE A 803 14.93 -3.86 -52.03
CA ILE A 803 14.32 -3.03 -50.98
C ILE A 803 15.25 -2.92 -49.79
N GLY A 804 15.54 -1.70 -49.34
CA GLY A 804 16.32 -1.47 -48.12
C GLY A 804 15.42 -1.47 -46.89
N TYR A 805 15.78 -2.22 -45.87
CA TYR A 805 15.02 -2.39 -44.64
C TYR A 805 15.88 -2.32 -43.38
N VAL A 806 15.26 -1.90 -42.28
CA VAL A 806 15.78 -2.08 -40.91
C VAL A 806 15.00 -3.20 -40.23
N THR A 807 15.66 -4.01 -39.40
CA THR A 807 15.00 -5.08 -38.62
C THR A 807 15.10 -4.77 -37.14
N THR A 808 14.00 -4.96 -36.41
CA THR A 808 13.91 -4.77 -34.96
C THR A 808 13.19 -5.95 -34.32
N THR A 809 13.61 -6.32 -33.11
CA THR A 809 12.94 -7.33 -32.27
C THR A 809 11.99 -6.69 -31.26
N LEU A 810 11.89 -5.36 -31.25
CA LEU A 810 10.92 -4.61 -30.43
C LEU A 810 9.61 -4.47 -31.19
N GLY A 811 8.48 -4.49 -30.48
CA GLY A 811 7.17 -4.18 -31.06
C GLY A 811 7.07 -2.73 -31.60
N PRO A 812 6.08 -2.44 -32.47
CA PRO A 812 5.82 -1.11 -33.04
C PRO A 812 5.90 0.08 -32.09
N ALA A 813 5.28 -0.02 -30.91
CA ALA A 813 5.29 1.05 -29.93
C ALA A 813 6.65 1.16 -29.21
N ALA A 814 7.22 0.02 -28.83
CA ALA A 814 8.50 -0.03 -28.13
C ALA A 814 9.69 0.43 -29.00
N TRP A 815 9.60 0.28 -30.32
CA TRP A 815 10.64 0.74 -31.23
C TRP A 815 10.67 2.26 -31.40
N GLY A 816 9.60 3.00 -31.10
CA GLY A 816 9.60 4.47 -31.02
C GLY A 816 9.81 5.27 -32.33
N CYS A 817 10.21 4.61 -33.43
CA CYS A 817 10.48 5.26 -34.73
C CYS A 817 9.40 5.04 -35.79
N LEU A 818 8.45 4.16 -35.54
CA LEU A 818 7.31 3.95 -36.42
C LEU A 818 6.40 5.19 -36.41
N GLY A 819 6.06 5.69 -37.59
CA GLY A 819 5.32 6.96 -37.73
C GLY A 819 6.21 8.20 -37.90
N SER A 820 7.54 8.05 -37.84
CA SER A 820 8.45 9.04 -38.43
C SER A 820 8.26 9.03 -39.96
N SER A 821 8.08 10.20 -40.57
CA SER A 821 7.48 10.36 -41.91
C SER A 821 8.35 9.91 -43.10
N THR A 822 9.20 8.89 -42.95
CA THR A 822 10.09 8.41 -44.00
C THR A 822 9.94 6.92 -44.32
N LEU A 823 9.30 6.13 -43.45
CA LEU A 823 9.07 4.70 -43.71
C LEU A 823 7.86 4.55 -44.65
N ALA A 824 8.09 3.86 -45.76
CA ALA A 824 7.07 3.52 -46.73
C ALA A 824 6.25 2.31 -46.27
N ARG A 825 6.90 1.32 -45.66
CA ARG A 825 6.26 0.04 -45.28
C ARG A 825 6.72 -0.48 -43.93
N ALA A 826 5.79 -1.09 -43.19
CA ALA A 826 6.04 -1.89 -42.01
C ALA A 826 5.62 -3.34 -42.28
N TRP A 827 6.53 -4.28 -41.99
CA TRP A 827 6.34 -5.72 -42.15
C TRP A 827 6.29 -6.35 -40.76
N MET A 828 5.10 -6.72 -40.32
CA MET A 828 4.83 -7.35 -39.02
C MET A 828 4.93 -8.87 -39.14
N MET A 829 6.07 -9.44 -38.74
CA MET A 829 6.27 -10.89 -38.67
C MET A 829 6.02 -11.34 -37.23
N THR A 830 4.81 -11.85 -36.95
CA THR A 830 4.45 -12.24 -35.58
C THR A 830 4.38 -13.75 -35.37
N GLY A 831 4.60 -14.56 -36.41
CA GLY A 831 4.50 -16.01 -36.32
C GLY A 831 3.07 -16.54 -36.11
N THR A 832 3.00 -17.83 -35.87
CA THR A 832 1.80 -18.66 -35.65
C THR A 832 1.90 -19.38 -34.30
N TYR A 833 0.79 -19.95 -33.83
CA TYR A 833 0.80 -20.69 -32.58
C TYR A 833 1.73 -21.91 -32.64
N PRO A 834 2.42 -22.29 -31.54
CA PRO A 834 2.49 -21.61 -30.23
C PRO A 834 3.55 -20.51 -30.13
N GLU A 835 4.43 -20.37 -31.11
CA GLU A 835 5.58 -19.45 -31.11
C GLU A 835 5.26 -18.06 -31.71
N TYR A 836 4.10 -17.50 -31.35
CA TYR A 836 3.63 -16.21 -31.88
C TYR A 836 3.85 -15.03 -30.93
N TYR A 837 3.90 -13.85 -31.51
CA TYR A 837 3.77 -12.56 -30.83
C TYR A 837 2.37 -12.00 -31.02
N ARG A 838 1.79 -11.49 -29.94
CA ARG A 838 0.52 -10.78 -30.00
C ARG A 838 0.77 -9.30 -29.72
N ILE A 839 0.34 -8.44 -30.63
CA ILE A 839 0.51 -7.00 -30.47
C ILE A 839 -0.18 -6.50 -29.20
N THR A 840 0.44 -5.52 -28.54
CA THR A 840 -0.18 -4.83 -27.40
C THR A 840 -1.17 -3.76 -27.88
N ALA A 841 -1.90 -3.14 -26.95
CA ALA A 841 -2.78 -2.03 -27.26
C ALA A 841 -1.99 -0.83 -27.82
N GLU A 842 -0.79 -0.57 -27.29
CA GLU A 842 0.11 0.48 -27.73
C GLU A 842 0.65 0.20 -29.14
N ASP A 843 1.01 -1.04 -29.44
CA ASP A 843 1.43 -1.46 -30.78
C ASP A 843 0.32 -1.19 -31.82
N GLY A 844 -0.93 -1.53 -31.48
CA GLY A 844 -2.09 -1.24 -32.32
C GLY A 844 -2.30 0.27 -32.56
N VAL A 845 -2.06 1.11 -31.55
CA VAL A 845 -2.07 2.57 -31.70
C VAL A 845 -0.95 3.04 -32.65
N ALA A 846 0.27 2.51 -32.49
CA ALA A 846 1.41 2.87 -33.32
C ALA A 846 1.20 2.48 -34.79
N LEU A 847 0.70 1.27 -35.05
CA LEU A 847 0.38 0.79 -36.40
C LEU A 847 -0.73 1.62 -37.06
N ALA A 848 -1.82 1.90 -36.33
CA ALA A 848 -2.91 2.73 -36.85
C ALA A 848 -2.43 4.16 -37.20
N THR A 849 -1.59 4.73 -36.35
CA THR A 849 -0.97 6.05 -36.59
C THR A 849 -0.06 6.03 -37.81
N ALA A 850 0.71 4.96 -38.00
CA ALA A 850 1.57 4.79 -39.17
C ALA A 850 0.74 4.73 -40.46
N VAL A 851 -0.34 3.94 -40.47
CA VAL A 851 -1.27 3.87 -41.61
C VAL A 851 -1.86 5.24 -41.93
N GLN A 852 -2.35 5.97 -40.92
CA GLN A 852 -2.91 7.32 -41.11
C GLN A 852 -1.89 8.33 -41.68
N ASN A 853 -0.60 8.10 -41.41
CA ASN A 853 0.50 8.92 -41.94
C ASN A 853 1.00 8.44 -43.32
N GLY A 854 0.38 7.42 -43.90
CA GLY A 854 0.69 6.91 -45.24
C GLY A 854 1.70 5.76 -45.29
N THR A 855 2.13 5.23 -44.15
CA THR A 855 2.94 4.00 -44.10
C THR A 855 2.05 2.79 -44.34
N SER A 856 2.38 1.98 -45.34
CA SER A 856 1.68 0.73 -45.61
C SER A 856 2.07 -0.37 -44.63
N VAL A 857 1.16 -1.28 -44.30
CA VAL A 857 1.41 -2.35 -43.32
C VAL A 857 1.10 -3.72 -43.92
N TYR A 858 2.06 -4.62 -43.84
CA TYR A 858 1.84 -6.04 -44.00
C TYR A 858 1.83 -6.69 -42.62
N PHE A 859 0.82 -7.53 -42.33
CA PHE A 859 0.68 -8.23 -41.06
C PHE A 859 0.30 -9.69 -41.30
N GLU A 860 1.21 -10.58 -40.92
CA GLU A 860 0.94 -12.01 -40.77
C GLU A 860 0.71 -12.40 -39.31
N ALA A 861 -0.31 -13.21 -39.01
CA ALA A 861 -0.51 -13.78 -37.69
C ALA A 861 -1.44 -15.01 -37.68
N GLY A 862 -0.97 -16.14 -37.14
CA GLY A 862 -1.77 -17.36 -37.05
C GLY A 862 -3.07 -17.20 -36.26
N ASP A 863 -3.02 -16.49 -35.14
CA ASP A 863 -4.05 -16.52 -34.10
C ASP A 863 -4.35 -15.13 -33.48
N HIS A 864 -4.26 -14.08 -34.31
CA HIS A 864 -4.44 -12.71 -33.85
C HIS A 864 -5.90 -12.27 -33.79
N TRP A 865 -6.72 -12.77 -34.71
CA TRP A 865 -8.10 -12.34 -34.89
C TRP A 865 -9.11 -13.31 -34.26
N GLY A 866 -8.76 -14.60 -34.15
CA GLY A 866 -9.65 -15.64 -33.65
C GLY A 866 -9.58 -15.85 -32.14
N PHE A 867 -8.40 -15.98 -31.56
CA PHE A 867 -8.23 -16.29 -30.14
C PHE A 867 -8.24 -15.05 -29.23
N VAL A 868 -9.36 -14.87 -28.53
CA VAL A 868 -9.54 -13.83 -27.49
C VAL A 868 -9.17 -12.44 -28.03
N HIS A 869 -9.39 -12.13 -29.31
CA HIS A 869 -8.87 -10.97 -30.04
C HIS A 869 -8.85 -9.64 -29.25
N LEU A 870 -7.70 -8.96 -29.29
CA LEU A 870 -7.49 -7.68 -28.63
C LEU A 870 -7.86 -6.59 -29.63
N VAL A 871 -9.01 -5.97 -29.40
CA VAL A 871 -9.47 -4.88 -30.26
C VAL A 871 -8.60 -3.64 -30.04
N THR A 872 -7.95 -3.17 -31.08
CA THR A 872 -7.08 -1.99 -31.10
C THR A 872 -7.50 -0.99 -32.19
N PRO A 873 -6.99 0.25 -32.20
CA PRO A 873 -7.26 1.18 -33.29
C PRO A 873 -6.79 0.69 -34.68
N TYR A 874 -5.92 -0.33 -34.75
CA TYR A 874 -5.46 -0.87 -36.03
C TYR A 874 -6.55 -1.68 -36.75
N ASP A 875 -7.56 -2.21 -36.05
CA ASP A 875 -8.66 -2.98 -36.66
C ASP A 875 -9.50 -2.15 -37.63
N ASP A 876 -9.47 -0.81 -37.51
CA ASP A 876 -10.10 0.09 -38.47
C ASP A 876 -9.38 0.11 -39.85
N TYR A 877 -8.18 -0.47 -39.92
CA TYR A 877 -7.26 -0.42 -41.07
C TYR A 877 -6.79 -1.80 -41.55
N ASP A 878 -7.08 -2.89 -40.85
CA ASP A 878 -6.58 -4.24 -41.18
C ASP A 878 -7.41 -4.95 -42.28
N GLY A 879 -8.63 -4.47 -42.55
CA GLY A 879 -9.54 -5.01 -43.56
C GLY A 879 -10.29 -6.28 -43.14
N VAL A 880 -10.20 -6.70 -41.88
CA VAL A 880 -10.78 -7.95 -41.37
C VAL A 880 -12.19 -7.71 -40.82
N ASP A 881 -13.14 -8.57 -41.20
CA ASP A 881 -14.47 -8.60 -40.62
C ASP A 881 -14.45 -9.28 -39.24
N GLN A 882 -14.16 -8.48 -38.21
CA GLN A 882 -14.12 -8.92 -36.81
C GLN A 882 -15.42 -9.62 -36.34
N GLY A 883 -16.54 -9.43 -37.03
CA GLY A 883 -17.81 -10.09 -36.72
C GLY A 883 -17.95 -11.51 -37.28
N THR A 884 -17.03 -11.94 -38.14
CA THR A 884 -17.10 -13.24 -38.85
C THR A 884 -15.88 -14.12 -38.69
N VAL A 885 -14.85 -13.64 -37.98
CA VAL A 885 -13.64 -14.42 -37.72
C VAL A 885 -14.00 -15.73 -37.02
N VAL A 886 -13.40 -16.82 -37.49
CA VAL A 886 -13.46 -18.12 -36.82
C VAL A 886 -12.05 -18.47 -36.37
N ASP A 887 -11.92 -18.62 -35.05
CA ASP A 887 -10.72 -19.13 -34.36
C ASP A 887 -10.27 -20.45 -35.00
N GLY A 888 -8.97 -20.49 -35.32
CA GLY A 888 -8.39 -21.24 -36.43
C GLY A 888 -8.51 -22.75 -36.41
N ASP A 889 -7.96 -23.37 -37.46
CA ASP A 889 -7.76 -24.82 -37.52
C ASP A 889 -6.43 -25.19 -38.20
N ASP A 890 -5.94 -26.41 -37.95
CA ASP A 890 -4.65 -26.86 -38.50
C ASP A 890 -4.76 -27.46 -39.91
N SER A 891 -5.87 -27.22 -40.60
CA SER A 891 -6.16 -27.90 -41.86
C SER A 891 -5.62 -27.17 -43.09
N PHE A 892 -5.18 -25.92 -42.91
CA PHE A 892 -4.61 -25.09 -43.96
C PHE A 892 -3.26 -25.66 -44.41
N LEU A 893 -3.26 -26.38 -45.55
CA LEU A 893 -2.07 -27.04 -46.11
C LEU A 893 -1.85 -26.70 -47.59
N THR A 894 -2.88 -26.15 -48.25
CA THR A 894 -2.79 -25.77 -49.67
C THR A 894 -3.66 -24.55 -49.92
N MET A 895 -3.08 -23.57 -50.59
CA MET A 895 -3.56 -22.20 -50.72
C MET A 895 -4.11 -21.97 -52.13
N ASN A 896 -5.28 -21.36 -52.22
CA ASN A 896 -5.80 -20.83 -53.47
C ASN A 896 -5.76 -19.30 -53.40
N GLY A 897 -5.02 -18.70 -54.34
CA GLY A 897 -4.99 -17.26 -54.47
C GLY A 897 -6.25 -16.73 -55.16
N ALA A 898 -6.51 -15.44 -54.99
CA ALA A 898 -7.62 -14.72 -55.59
C ALA A 898 -7.18 -13.34 -56.08
N ASP A 899 -7.96 -12.80 -57.03
CA ASP A 899 -7.88 -11.39 -57.41
C ASP A 899 -8.66 -10.56 -56.40
N GLY A 900 -7.96 -9.71 -55.65
CA GLY A 900 -8.57 -8.81 -54.69
C GLY A 900 -9.44 -7.72 -55.34
N GLY A 901 -9.31 -7.51 -56.65
CA GLY A 901 -10.08 -6.54 -57.44
C GLY A 901 -9.58 -5.09 -57.32
N PHE A 902 -8.50 -4.88 -56.56
CA PHE A 902 -7.96 -3.56 -56.21
C PHE A 902 -6.43 -3.47 -56.38
N GLY A 903 -5.86 -4.23 -57.32
CA GLY A 903 -4.46 -4.13 -57.71
C GLY A 903 -3.52 -5.17 -57.07
N LEU A 904 -4.03 -6.07 -56.24
CA LEU A 904 -3.31 -7.26 -55.79
C LEU A 904 -4.02 -8.52 -56.30
N ASP A 905 -3.38 -9.21 -57.24
CA ASP A 905 -3.85 -10.49 -57.80
C ASP A 905 -2.86 -11.61 -57.48
N THR A 906 -3.37 -12.66 -56.85
CA THR A 906 -2.64 -13.89 -56.52
C THR A 906 -3.28 -15.13 -57.14
N SER A 907 -4.31 -14.96 -57.98
CA SER A 907 -5.14 -16.05 -58.50
C SER A 907 -4.36 -17.10 -59.30
N ASP A 908 -3.29 -16.70 -59.97
CA ASP A 908 -2.35 -17.56 -60.70
C ASP A 908 -1.48 -18.45 -59.79
N LEU A 909 -1.36 -18.10 -58.50
CA LEU A 909 -0.63 -18.84 -57.47
C LEU A 909 -1.48 -19.94 -56.80
N SER A 910 -2.67 -20.24 -57.34
CA SER A 910 -3.57 -21.24 -56.79
C SER A 910 -3.01 -22.67 -56.82
N GLY A 911 -3.23 -23.41 -55.73
CA GLY A 911 -2.72 -24.77 -55.55
C GLY A 911 -1.31 -24.83 -54.96
N THR A 912 -0.81 -23.71 -54.42
CA THR A 912 0.49 -23.65 -53.73
C THR A 912 0.41 -24.32 -52.37
N ALA A 913 1.44 -25.08 -51.99
CA ALA A 913 1.50 -25.71 -50.67
C ALA A 913 1.84 -24.66 -49.60
N TYR A 914 1.25 -24.83 -48.41
CA TYR A 914 1.67 -24.13 -47.20
C TYR A 914 2.40 -25.11 -46.29
N ASN A 915 3.61 -24.74 -45.86
CA ASN A 915 4.39 -25.49 -44.90
C ASN A 915 4.18 -24.88 -43.51
N GLN A 916 3.52 -25.63 -42.64
CA GLN A 916 3.23 -25.23 -41.27
C GLN A 916 4.51 -25.16 -40.41
N ALA A 917 4.61 -24.18 -39.51
CA ALA A 917 5.70 -24.05 -38.53
C ALA A 917 5.66 -25.19 -37.49
N ALA A 918 4.47 -25.47 -36.99
CA ALA A 918 4.16 -26.54 -36.06
C ALA A 918 3.09 -27.44 -36.68
N ALA A 919 3.50 -28.39 -37.54
CA ALA A 919 2.57 -29.28 -38.25
C ALA A 919 1.45 -29.84 -37.36
N GLY A 920 0.20 -29.43 -37.64
CA GLY A 920 -0.97 -29.79 -36.84
C GLY A 920 -1.20 -28.92 -35.60
N SER A 921 -0.66 -27.71 -35.54
CA SER A 921 -0.80 -26.77 -34.43
C SER A 921 -0.52 -25.30 -34.83
N ASP A 922 -0.70 -24.90 -36.09
CA ASP A 922 -0.48 -23.51 -36.55
C ASP A 922 -1.69 -22.59 -36.31
N TRP A 923 -2.87 -23.17 -36.08
CA TRP A 923 -4.12 -22.47 -35.75
C TRP A 923 -4.48 -21.28 -36.66
N THR A 924 -4.35 -21.43 -37.98
CA THR A 924 -4.73 -20.39 -38.97
C THR A 924 -6.18 -19.94 -38.83
N ASP A 925 -6.41 -18.67 -38.49
CA ASP A 925 -7.71 -18.00 -38.45
C ASP A 925 -8.40 -17.94 -39.81
N GLN A 926 -9.73 -18.11 -39.77
CA GLN A 926 -10.58 -17.91 -40.93
C GLN A 926 -11.08 -16.47 -40.95
N ILE A 927 -10.55 -15.67 -41.88
CA ILE A 927 -10.81 -14.23 -41.98
C ILE A 927 -11.55 -13.88 -43.28
N ALA A 928 -12.46 -12.91 -43.19
CA ALA A 928 -13.24 -12.40 -44.33
C ALA A 928 -13.06 -10.87 -44.48
N PRO A 929 -13.12 -10.32 -45.71
CA PRO A 929 -12.88 -8.91 -45.95
C PRO A 929 -14.05 -8.03 -45.48
N LEU A 930 -13.75 -6.99 -44.68
CA LEU A 930 -14.67 -5.91 -44.35
C LEU A 930 -13.95 -4.56 -44.38
N ALA A 931 -14.60 -3.58 -45.00
CA ALA A 931 -14.06 -2.23 -45.09
C ALA A 931 -14.17 -1.54 -43.73
N GLY A 932 -13.04 -1.04 -43.23
CA GLY A 932 -12.96 -0.22 -42.02
C GLY A 932 -13.12 1.28 -42.29
N ALA A 933 -12.43 2.10 -41.49
CA ALA A 933 -12.54 3.56 -41.54
C ALA A 933 -11.81 4.20 -42.74
N ALA A 934 -10.95 3.43 -43.40
CA ALA A 934 -9.99 3.92 -44.38
C ALA A 934 -10.45 3.76 -45.85
N GLY A 935 -11.75 3.61 -46.11
CA GLY A 935 -12.32 3.54 -47.46
C GLY A 935 -12.97 2.19 -47.79
N PRO A 936 -13.58 2.02 -48.98
CA PRO A 936 -14.41 0.85 -49.27
C PRO A 936 -13.70 -0.33 -49.97
N ASN A 937 -12.44 -0.19 -50.38
CA ASN A 937 -11.80 -1.10 -51.33
C ASN A 937 -11.04 -2.23 -50.62
N VAL A 938 -11.76 -3.24 -50.16
CA VAL A 938 -11.21 -4.43 -49.48
C VAL A 938 -11.51 -5.70 -50.26
N GLY A 939 -10.58 -6.65 -50.32
CA GLY A 939 -10.71 -7.87 -51.11
C GLY A 939 -10.01 -9.08 -50.48
N GLN A 940 -10.55 -10.27 -50.72
CA GLN A 940 -9.90 -11.53 -50.33
C GLN A 940 -8.79 -11.86 -51.34
N ILE A 941 -7.60 -12.22 -50.86
CA ILE A 941 -6.47 -12.64 -51.69
C ILE A 941 -6.06 -14.10 -51.46
N TRP A 942 -6.31 -14.67 -50.28
CA TRP A 942 -5.99 -16.08 -50.00
C TRP A 942 -7.17 -16.84 -49.41
N THR A 943 -7.32 -18.09 -49.85
CA THR A 943 -8.33 -19.03 -49.34
C THR A 943 -7.74 -20.42 -49.16
N ASP A 944 -8.30 -21.20 -48.22
CA ASP A 944 -8.03 -22.62 -48.13
C ASP A 944 -8.63 -23.37 -49.33
N SER A 945 -7.82 -24.25 -49.92
CA SER A 945 -8.22 -25.00 -51.11
C SER A 945 -9.17 -26.17 -50.83
N ALA A 946 -9.19 -26.70 -49.61
CA ALA A 946 -9.94 -27.91 -49.25
C ALA A 946 -11.34 -27.59 -48.71
N GLN A 947 -11.47 -26.48 -47.98
CA GLN A 947 -12.63 -26.10 -47.18
C GLN A 947 -13.23 -24.78 -47.64
N GLY A 948 -12.46 -23.93 -48.34
CA GLY A 948 -12.96 -22.73 -49.00
C GLY A 948 -13.21 -21.53 -48.08
N TYR A 949 -12.50 -21.44 -46.96
CA TYR A 949 -12.49 -20.27 -46.09
C TYR A 949 -11.36 -19.29 -46.46
N GLY A 950 -11.47 -18.03 -46.06
CA GLY A 950 -10.47 -16.99 -46.33
C GLY A 950 -9.35 -16.97 -45.30
N THR A 951 -8.12 -16.66 -45.73
CA THR A 951 -6.93 -16.62 -44.87
C THR A 951 -6.01 -15.43 -45.16
N GLY A 952 -6.37 -14.57 -46.11
CA GLY A 952 -5.60 -13.37 -46.43
C GLY A 952 -6.43 -12.33 -47.17
N ILE A 953 -6.28 -11.07 -46.77
CA ILE A 953 -7.08 -9.92 -47.21
C ILE A 953 -6.14 -8.78 -47.61
N CYS A 954 -6.53 -8.03 -48.64
CA CYS A 954 -5.91 -6.77 -49.00
C CYS A 954 -6.90 -5.62 -48.79
N TYR A 955 -6.42 -4.48 -48.31
CA TYR A 955 -7.23 -3.27 -48.12
C TYR A 955 -6.52 -2.08 -48.78
N ALA A 956 -7.08 -1.64 -49.91
CA ALA A 956 -6.63 -0.45 -50.64
C ALA A 956 -7.29 0.78 -50.02
N THR A 957 -6.55 1.49 -49.17
CA THR A 957 -7.09 2.58 -48.36
C THR A 957 -7.14 3.89 -49.15
N ASP A 958 -7.99 4.81 -48.72
CA ASP A 958 -8.13 6.15 -49.30
C ASP A 958 -6.94 7.04 -48.84
N ASP A 959 -6.34 7.76 -49.78
CA ASP A 959 -5.30 8.79 -49.55
C ASP A 959 -5.73 9.76 -48.42
N PRO A 960 -4.90 10.01 -47.39
CA PRO A 960 -3.46 9.74 -47.29
C PRO A 960 -3.06 8.43 -46.61
N ASN A 961 -3.99 7.52 -46.35
CA ASN A 961 -3.70 6.31 -45.60
C ASN A 961 -2.81 5.34 -46.40
N GLY A 962 -1.99 4.56 -45.70
CA GLY A 962 -1.23 3.44 -46.30
C GLY A 962 -2.13 2.23 -46.55
N ASN A 963 -1.88 1.49 -47.63
CA ASN A 963 -2.56 0.22 -47.90
C ASN A 963 -2.13 -0.85 -46.89
N THR A 964 -2.99 -1.83 -46.63
CA THR A 964 -2.68 -2.93 -45.71
C THR A 964 -2.94 -4.31 -46.31
N ILE A 965 -2.16 -5.29 -45.88
CA ILE A 965 -2.37 -6.72 -46.15
C ILE A 965 -2.38 -7.44 -44.81
N SER A 966 -3.44 -8.20 -44.55
CA SER A 966 -3.62 -8.97 -43.33
C SER A 966 -3.81 -10.43 -43.69
N GLN A 967 -2.99 -11.33 -43.16
CA GLN A 967 -3.06 -12.76 -43.45
C GLN A 967 -2.81 -13.61 -42.22
N SER A 968 -3.44 -14.78 -42.19
CA SER A 968 -3.43 -15.63 -41.01
C SER A 968 -2.40 -16.78 -41.05
N TRP A 969 -1.39 -16.62 -41.90
CA TRP A 969 -0.37 -17.64 -42.12
C TRP A 969 0.96 -16.94 -42.39
N GLU A 970 2.05 -17.65 -42.11
CA GLU A 970 3.42 -17.12 -42.20
C GLU A 970 3.95 -17.11 -43.64
N PHE A 971 4.50 -15.97 -44.06
CA PHE A 971 5.21 -15.78 -45.31
C PHE A 971 6.27 -16.86 -45.55
N GLY A 972 7.04 -17.21 -44.50
CA GLY A 972 8.04 -18.27 -44.54
C GLY A 972 7.48 -19.64 -44.94
N GLY A 973 6.21 -19.90 -44.66
CA GLY A 973 5.52 -21.15 -44.96
C GLY A 973 5.07 -21.27 -46.42
N PHE A 974 5.05 -20.18 -47.19
CA PHE A 974 4.66 -20.19 -48.60
C PHE A 974 5.66 -20.99 -49.46
N ALA A 975 5.24 -22.12 -50.01
CA ALA A 975 6.12 -23.00 -50.79
C ALA A 975 6.36 -22.54 -52.25
N GLY A 976 5.69 -21.47 -52.69
CA GLY A 976 5.87 -20.88 -54.01
C GLY A 976 7.12 -20.01 -54.10
N ASP A 977 7.19 -19.16 -55.13
CA ASP A 977 8.27 -18.18 -55.24
C ASP A 977 8.00 -16.99 -54.30
N GLN A 978 8.65 -16.99 -53.14
CA GLN A 978 8.53 -15.93 -52.14
C GLN A 978 9.02 -14.57 -52.68
N ALA A 979 9.99 -14.54 -53.60
CA ALA A 979 10.46 -13.28 -54.18
C ALA A 979 9.41 -12.68 -55.12
N ASP A 980 8.71 -13.52 -55.90
CA ASP A 980 7.55 -13.09 -56.70
C ASP A 980 6.43 -12.57 -55.80
N LEU A 981 6.06 -13.33 -54.76
CA LEU A 981 4.98 -12.93 -53.85
C LEU A 981 5.28 -11.59 -53.16
N ALA A 982 6.50 -11.40 -52.65
CA ALA A 982 6.92 -10.13 -52.06
C ALA A 982 6.85 -8.99 -53.07
N ALA A 983 7.20 -9.20 -54.35
CA ALA A 983 7.06 -8.18 -55.39
C ALA A 983 5.59 -7.72 -55.55
N ARG A 984 4.63 -8.65 -55.49
CA ARG A 984 3.19 -8.33 -55.51
C ARG A 984 2.76 -7.50 -54.31
N TYR A 985 3.22 -7.89 -53.13
CA TYR A 985 2.90 -7.17 -51.89
C TYR A 985 3.53 -5.77 -51.89
N ILE A 986 4.80 -5.62 -52.29
CA ILE A 986 5.48 -4.32 -52.40
C ILE A 986 4.70 -3.38 -53.35
N ALA A 987 4.28 -3.90 -54.50
CA ALA A 987 3.51 -3.15 -55.49
C ALA A 987 2.20 -2.60 -54.95
N PHE A 988 1.46 -3.45 -54.25
CA PHE A 988 0.20 -3.06 -53.62
C PHE A 988 0.41 -2.09 -52.46
N LEU A 989 1.44 -2.30 -51.64
CA LEU A 989 1.80 -1.50 -50.47
C LEU A 989 2.56 -0.20 -50.83
N GLY A 990 2.25 0.41 -51.97
CA GLY A 990 2.73 1.75 -52.36
C GLY A 990 4.19 1.81 -52.86
N GLY A 991 4.84 0.68 -53.13
CA GLY A 991 6.16 0.61 -53.75
C GLY A 991 6.05 0.33 -55.25
N GLY A 992 6.16 1.36 -56.10
CA GLY A 992 6.20 1.18 -57.55
C GLY A 992 7.21 0.09 -57.95
N GLY A 993 6.66 -1.05 -58.40
CA GLY A 993 7.39 -2.29 -58.56
C GLY A 993 6.45 -3.50 -58.55
N GLY A 994 5.32 -3.39 -59.28
CA GLY A 994 4.45 -4.52 -59.67
C GLY A 994 5.25 -5.80 -59.89
N PRO A 995 4.68 -6.99 -59.63
CA PRO A 995 5.27 -8.20 -60.18
C PRO A 995 5.48 -7.92 -61.65
N VAL A 996 6.73 -8.03 -62.08
CA VAL A 996 7.05 -7.94 -63.49
C VAL A 996 6.37 -9.14 -64.11
N GLY A 997 5.14 -8.96 -64.63
CA GLY A 997 4.47 -9.98 -65.44
C GLY A 997 5.49 -10.55 -66.43
N PRO A 998 5.47 -11.86 -66.70
CA PRO A 998 6.58 -12.53 -67.37
C PRO A 998 6.99 -11.75 -68.61
N LEU A 999 8.27 -11.36 -68.66
CA LEU A 999 8.83 -10.56 -69.74
C LEU A 999 8.36 -11.12 -71.07
N PHE A 1000 7.85 -10.29 -71.96
CA PHE A 1000 7.36 -10.77 -73.25
C PHE A 1000 7.82 -9.85 -74.38
N GLY A 1001 7.66 -10.34 -75.62
CA GLY A 1001 7.86 -9.52 -76.82
C GLY A 1001 6.53 -9.31 -77.55
N ARG A 1002 6.06 -8.07 -77.63
CA ARG A 1002 4.78 -7.73 -78.28
C ARG A 1002 4.82 -8.06 -79.77
N GLY A 1003 3.88 -8.88 -80.23
CA GLY A 1003 3.76 -9.33 -81.61
C GLY A 1003 4.26 -10.76 -81.90
N ASP A 1004 4.91 -11.44 -80.95
CA ASP A 1004 5.29 -12.86 -81.04
C ASP A 1004 4.23 -13.76 -80.39
N CYS A 1005 3.05 -13.82 -81.01
CA CYS A 1005 1.87 -14.46 -80.43
C CYS A 1005 2.00 -16.00 -80.33
N ASN A 1006 2.87 -16.63 -81.13
CA ASN A 1006 3.12 -18.07 -81.03
C ASN A 1006 4.32 -18.43 -80.13
N ALA A 1007 4.94 -17.43 -79.51
CA ALA A 1007 6.06 -17.55 -78.56
C ALA A 1007 7.24 -18.34 -79.13
N ASP A 1008 7.63 -18.08 -80.39
CA ASP A 1008 8.75 -18.75 -81.07
C ASP A 1008 10.03 -17.89 -81.18
N ALA A 1009 10.03 -16.74 -80.50
CA ALA A 1009 11.08 -15.72 -80.47
C ALA A 1009 11.27 -14.99 -81.81
N SER A 1010 10.32 -15.09 -82.75
CA SER A 1010 10.46 -14.49 -84.09
C SER A 1010 9.18 -13.81 -84.57
N PHE A 1011 9.21 -12.49 -84.69
CA PHE A 1011 8.13 -11.72 -85.31
C PHE A 1011 7.99 -11.97 -86.82
N ASN A 1012 6.98 -12.74 -87.23
CA ASN A 1012 6.76 -13.13 -88.61
C ASN A 1012 5.27 -13.43 -88.94
N ILE A 1013 5.01 -14.02 -90.11
CA ILE A 1013 3.63 -14.29 -90.56
C ILE A 1013 2.95 -15.39 -89.71
N ALA A 1014 3.74 -16.24 -89.05
CA ALA A 1014 3.23 -17.29 -88.16
C ALA A 1014 2.43 -16.68 -87.01
N ASP A 1015 2.84 -15.53 -86.48
CA ASP A 1015 2.16 -14.81 -85.39
C ASP A 1015 0.77 -14.37 -85.80
N ALA A 1016 0.65 -13.68 -86.93
CA ALA A 1016 -0.65 -13.25 -87.45
C ALA A 1016 -1.58 -14.45 -87.75
N ILE A 1017 -1.02 -15.58 -88.22
CA ILE A 1017 -1.80 -16.80 -88.45
C ILE A 1017 -2.24 -17.39 -87.11
N PHE A 1018 -1.39 -17.38 -86.09
CA PHE A 1018 -1.67 -17.89 -84.76
C PHE A 1018 -2.77 -17.07 -84.08
N THR A 1019 -2.69 -15.73 -84.11
CA THR A 1019 -3.75 -14.81 -83.64
C THR A 1019 -5.08 -15.06 -84.36
N LEU A 1020 -5.09 -15.21 -85.69
CA LEU A 1020 -6.33 -15.50 -86.42
C LEU A 1020 -6.88 -16.91 -86.14
N ALA A 1021 -5.98 -17.87 -85.89
CA ALA A 1021 -6.36 -19.24 -85.59
C ALA A 1021 -7.02 -19.34 -84.21
N SER A 1022 -6.46 -18.65 -83.20
CA SER A 1022 -7.04 -18.59 -81.85
C SER A 1022 -8.39 -17.86 -81.86
N LEU A 1023 -8.53 -16.76 -82.60
CA LEU A 1023 -9.77 -15.98 -82.66
C LEU A 1023 -10.90 -16.63 -83.46
N PHE A 1024 -10.60 -17.28 -84.59
CA PHE A 1024 -11.64 -17.65 -85.57
C PHE A 1024 -11.67 -19.12 -85.98
N SER A 1025 -10.63 -19.90 -85.67
CA SER A 1025 -10.49 -21.28 -86.17
C SER A 1025 -10.42 -22.34 -85.06
N GLY A 1026 -10.58 -21.95 -83.79
CA GLY A 1026 -10.50 -22.85 -82.64
C GLY A 1026 -9.08 -23.38 -82.38
N GLY A 1027 -8.06 -22.63 -82.78
CA GLY A 1027 -6.68 -22.89 -82.38
C GLY A 1027 -6.47 -22.66 -80.87
N PRO A 1028 -5.37 -23.17 -80.29
CA PRO A 1028 -5.04 -22.88 -78.90
C PRO A 1028 -4.85 -21.38 -78.68
N ALA A 1029 -5.19 -20.89 -77.48
CA ALA A 1029 -4.84 -19.55 -77.05
C ALA A 1029 -3.30 -19.40 -76.96
N GLY A 1030 -2.80 -18.18 -77.15
CA GLY A 1030 -1.40 -17.86 -76.89
C GLY A 1030 -1.05 -18.07 -75.43
N VAL A 1031 0.21 -18.37 -75.14
CA VAL A 1031 0.72 -18.51 -73.76
C VAL A 1031 0.86 -17.16 -73.03
N CYS A 1032 0.80 -16.07 -73.79
CA CYS A 1032 0.89 -14.69 -73.33
C CYS A 1032 -0.06 -13.85 -74.20
N ALA A 1033 -1.10 -13.27 -73.60
CA ALA A 1033 -2.12 -12.53 -74.32
C ALA A 1033 -1.59 -11.16 -74.76
N ASP A 1034 -0.70 -10.55 -73.97
CA ASP A 1034 -0.06 -9.27 -74.32
C ASP A 1034 0.89 -9.39 -75.52
N ALA A 1035 1.55 -10.55 -75.67
CA ALA A 1035 2.31 -10.84 -76.89
C ALA A 1035 1.42 -10.93 -78.13
N CYS A 1036 0.14 -11.31 -77.96
CA CYS A 1036 -0.83 -11.43 -79.03
C CYS A 1036 -1.56 -10.11 -79.36
N ASP A 1037 -1.66 -9.17 -78.41
CA ASP A 1037 -2.09 -7.78 -78.67
C ASP A 1037 -0.94 -7.00 -79.32
N SER A 1038 -0.80 -7.21 -80.62
CA SER A 1038 0.28 -6.64 -81.41
C SER A 1038 0.16 -5.12 -81.58
N ASN A 1039 -1.02 -4.55 -81.35
CA ASN A 1039 -1.30 -3.14 -81.58
C ASN A 1039 -1.30 -2.30 -80.29
N GLY A 1040 -1.35 -2.97 -79.12
CA GLY A 1040 -1.23 -2.37 -77.79
C GLY A 1040 -2.43 -1.51 -77.43
N ASP A 1041 -3.65 -1.98 -77.76
CA ASP A 1041 -4.89 -1.27 -77.44
C ASP A 1041 -5.70 -1.92 -76.31
N GLY A 1042 -5.12 -2.93 -75.65
CA GLY A 1042 -5.68 -3.66 -74.50
C GLY A 1042 -6.80 -4.61 -74.90
N GLY A 1043 -6.81 -5.07 -76.15
CA GLY A 1043 -7.89 -5.90 -76.67
C GLY A 1043 -7.46 -6.86 -77.76
N LEU A 1044 -7.34 -8.16 -77.44
CA LEU A 1044 -7.00 -9.18 -78.43
C LEU A 1044 -8.14 -9.44 -79.44
N ASN A 1045 -7.98 -8.94 -80.68
CA ASN A 1045 -8.97 -9.03 -81.74
C ASN A 1045 -8.37 -9.08 -83.16
N ILE A 1046 -9.20 -8.90 -84.20
CA ILE A 1046 -8.73 -8.97 -85.59
C ILE A 1046 -7.80 -7.82 -85.97
N ALA A 1047 -7.87 -6.70 -85.25
CA ALA A 1047 -6.99 -5.54 -85.45
C ALA A 1047 -5.52 -5.92 -85.25
N ASP A 1048 -5.21 -6.82 -84.32
CA ASP A 1048 -3.84 -7.25 -84.01
C ASP A 1048 -3.20 -8.04 -85.15
N ALA A 1049 -3.95 -8.99 -85.71
CA ALA A 1049 -3.50 -9.72 -86.90
C ALA A 1049 -3.31 -8.78 -88.10
N ILE A 1050 -4.18 -7.78 -88.26
CA ILE A 1050 -4.05 -6.77 -89.32
C ILE A 1050 -2.80 -5.90 -89.07
N PHE A 1051 -2.56 -5.52 -87.82
CA PHE A 1051 -1.41 -4.71 -87.40
C PHE A 1051 -0.10 -5.45 -87.69
N THR A 1052 0.01 -6.72 -87.30
CA THR A 1052 1.18 -7.58 -87.56
C THR A 1052 1.44 -7.74 -89.07
N LEU A 1053 0.40 -7.99 -89.88
CA LEU A 1053 0.54 -8.08 -91.33
C LEU A 1053 0.92 -6.74 -91.98
N ALA A 1054 0.42 -5.62 -91.43
CA ALA A 1054 0.75 -4.29 -91.91
C ALA A 1054 2.21 -3.93 -91.60
N ALA A 1055 2.70 -4.25 -90.40
CA ALA A 1055 4.09 -4.11 -89.99
C ALA A 1055 5.03 -4.93 -90.90
N LEU A 1056 4.69 -6.18 -91.19
CA LEU A 1056 5.53 -7.09 -91.99
C LEU A 1056 5.55 -6.77 -93.50
N PHE A 1057 4.42 -6.36 -94.08
CA PHE A 1057 4.27 -6.31 -95.55
C PHE A 1057 3.86 -4.96 -96.12
N SER A 1058 3.41 -4.01 -95.30
CA SER A 1058 2.83 -2.74 -95.75
C SER A 1058 3.54 -1.50 -95.22
N SER A 1059 4.75 -1.65 -94.66
CA SER A 1059 5.50 -0.56 -94.00
C SER A 1059 4.72 0.13 -92.89
N GLY A 1060 3.87 -0.62 -92.18
CA GLY A 1060 3.22 -0.15 -90.95
C GLY A 1060 4.22 0.01 -89.80
N PRO A 1061 3.82 0.65 -88.69
CA PRO A 1061 4.62 0.71 -87.47
C PRO A 1061 4.93 -0.70 -86.94
N THR A 1062 6.10 -0.90 -86.34
CA THR A 1062 6.39 -2.09 -85.53
C THR A 1062 5.61 -2.00 -84.21
N PRO A 1063 5.30 -3.14 -83.55
CA PRO A 1063 4.74 -3.13 -82.20
C PRO A 1063 5.54 -2.24 -81.26
N SER A 1064 4.84 -1.57 -80.34
CA SER A 1064 5.41 -0.75 -79.27
C SER A 1064 6.24 -1.61 -78.31
N ALA A 1065 7.03 -0.95 -77.45
CA ALA A 1065 7.74 -1.65 -76.38
C ALA A 1065 6.74 -2.33 -75.42
N PRO A 1066 7.03 -3.54 -74.88
CA PRO A 1066 8.18 -4.39 -75.22
C PRO A 1066 8.10 -4.89 -76.67
N GLY A 1067 9.10 -4.55 -77.50
CA GLY A 1067 9.04 -4.83 -78.93
C GLY A 1067 9.15 -6.32 -79.23
N PRO A 1068 8.92 -6.76 -80.48
CA PRO A 1068 8.86 -8.20 -80.81
C PRO A 1068 10.16 -9.00 -80.58
N THR A 1069 11.27 -8.33 -80.26
CA THR A 1069 12.57 -8.94 -79.96
C THR A 1069 13.16 -8.44 -78.64
N ASP A 1070 12.43 -7.61 -77.90
CA ASP A 1070 12.83 -7.07 -76.61
C ASP A 1070 11.96 -7.75 -75.56
N CYS A 1071 12.59 -8.32 -74.53
CA CYS A 1071 11.91 -8.90 -73.38
C CYS A 1071 11.83 -7.81 -72.31
N ASP A 1072 10.66 -7.23 -72.14
CA ASP A 1072 10.36 -6.25 -71.08
C ASP A 1072 8.97 -6.52 -70.52
N VAL A 1073 8.62 -5.83 -69.45
CA VAL A 1073 7.26 -5.84 -68.89
C VAL A 1073 6.29 -5.01 -69.70
N ASP A 1074 4.99 -5.23 -69.49
CA ASP A 1074 4.02 -4.28 -70.04
C ASP A 1074 4.14 -2.93 -69.34
N GLY A 1075 4.39 -1.88 -70.13
CA GLY A 1075 4.58 -0.54 -69.62
C GLY A 1075 3.27 0.21 -69.35
N ASP A 1076 2.14 -0.32 -69.81
CA ASP A 1076 0.81 0.26 -69.67
C ASP A 1076 -0.22 -0.68 -69.01
N ASP A 1077 0.26 -1.59 -68.14
CA ASP A 1077 -0.44 -2.60 -67.31
C ASP A 1077 -1.68 -2.08 -66.55
N THR A 1078 -2.69 -1.69 -67.31
CA THR A 1078 -3.95 -1.08 -66.88
C THR A 1078 -5.14 -1.72 -67.57
N ASP A 1079 -4.87 -2.74 -68.41
CA ASP A 1079 -5.85 -3.48 -69.19
C ASP A 1079 -5.93 -4.94 -68.72
N PRO A 1080 -6.98 -5.69 -69.10
CA PRO A 1080 -7.26 -7.02 -68.55
C PRO A 1080 -6.52 -8.17 -69.30
N LEU A 1081 -5.61 -7.86 -70.22
CA LEU A 1081 -4.75 -8.86 -70.85
C LEU A 1081 -3.53 -9.12 -69.95
N ASP A 1082 -3.09 -10.37 -69.93
CA ASP A 1082 -1.98 -10.82 -69.10
C ASP A 1082 -1.06 -11.80 -69.84
N CYS A 1083 0.08 -12.10 -69.23
CA CYS A 1083 0.95 -13.17 -69.67
C CYS A 1083 1.08 -14.23 -68.59
N ALA A 1084 0.54 -15.43 -68.86
CA ALA A 1084 0.73 -16.57 -67.96
C ALA A 1084 2.16 -17.12 -68.01
N SER A 1085 2.81 -17.09 -69.19
CA SER A 1085 4.24 -17.36 -69.37
C SER A 1085 4.70 -16.97 -70.78
N PHE A 1086 5.97 -16.59 -70.92
CA PHE A 1086 6.55 -16.36 -72.24
C PHE A 1086 7.92 -17.04 -72.38
N PRO A 1087 7.96 -18.31 -72.83
CA PRO A 1087 9.20 -19.11 -72.90
C PRO A 1087 10.39 -18.47 -73.62
N PRO A 1088 10.22 -17.62 -74.65
CA PRO A 1088 11.33 -16.91 -75.28
C PRO A 1088 12.11 -15.96 -74.36
N CYS A 1089 11.51 -15.51 -73.26
CA CYS A 1089 12.08 -14.52 -72.34
C CYS A 1089 12.38 -15.08 -70.94
N LEU A 1090 12.35 -16.42 -70.79
CA LEU A 1090 12.78 -17.15 -69.59
C LEU A 1090 14.28 -17.47 -69.57
#